data_AF-A0A1G5B168-F1
#
_entry.id   AF-A0A1G5B168-F1
#
_cell.length_a   1.000
_cell.length_b   1.000
_cell.length_c   1.000
_cell.angle_alpha   90.00
_cell.angle_beta   90.00
_cell.angle_gamma   90.00
#
_symmetry.space_group_name_H-M   'P 1'
#
loop_
_entity.id
_entity.type
_entity.pdbx_description
1 polymer ?
#
loop_
_entity_poly.entity_id
_entity_poly.type
_entity_poly.pdbx_seq_one_letter_code
_entity_poly.pdbx_strand_id
1 'polypeptide(L)'
;MNRNDFLFAVLLSIAVITASVFKTYFGSTSQPGSDGYATVFLVPDKGMDILSENPTTVPIGEEVSFNVAFHPDYYYEEKDGVSGNSSTLYFGSATTDRSYYYKPGHLCDIHAFINGAGSAIITTPQPVPTGGSASISFSPSDHHVLSSVSVNGIPYPLPTGDNFTFTVRDDSEVDLSFIGEPVTLAAFTKGPGSIASPPLADHRYGEVAELSVSYDSANVIFEGWTEDLPLSESGTFLSSDEDLHLPLKGDTVCFANFKSSHTYDVNIDPNGGTYSPVSGNEALSDCSPATFYNLPADNGSYKREGYVLTGYNTKADGSGIHHAPGAMIDMPESDVNLYCEWAKITPEKYFTYRMGKKGLIITGLTDDAVLEDDTLCIPQSIDGVQVLAIGPEAFRLKRDIETVIIPTGIDDLGESCFSGCTGLTTLYLPETLKKYSPSAFNYTYSLSHLHIIASLPRVYDYDYDSALADKFMRLKNTDGKRIILVGGSSLTFGINSPMIQTSFPDYQVVNFSCSYRYGIIPLMDLLENNVREGDIVIFAPEYIDTMYANSESGSVANWEYLESNYDILEEMDLKENRSLLGTFVPYLNGKRKIIPGKSINSKAAYSRSGMNFQGDLITVRNPGGPFKASLPSEKLVTSVGMERFNSLCYKLNNKGASCCFSFPPICIDGMSKEEADLSTRSFCDRLSSMLDTENCQIISTPGTYVMSNGYFYDNASHLTIEGAAIRTGKLIDDINASGVIQE
;
A
#
# COMPACT_ATOMS: atom_id res chain seq x y z
N MET A 1 -1.00 -47.96 23.24
CA MET A 1 0.44 -48.08 23.03
C MET A 1 0.96 -49.14 23.97
N ASN A 2 1.50 -50.23 23.44
CA ASN A 2 2.14 -51.25 24.28
C ASN A 2 3.51 -50.73 24.76
N ARG A 3 4.09 -51.36 25.79
CA ARG A 3 5.36 -50.97 26.43
C ARG A 3 6.54 -50.75 25.45
N ASN A 4 6.48 -51.32 24.24
CA ASN A 4 7.47 -51.12 23.19
C ASN A 4 7.32 -49.80 22.41
N ASP A 5 6.13 -49.20 22.35
CA ASP A 5 5.89 -47.94 21.62
C ASP A 5 6.36 -46.72 22.43
N PHE A 6 6.28 -46.79 23.76
CA PHE A 6 6.81 -45.74 24.67
C PHE A 6 8.35 -45.75 24.69
N LEU A 7 8.96 -46.95 24.57
CA LEU A 7 10.41 -47.11 24.46
C LEU A 7 10.96 -46.45 23.18
N PHE A 8 10.23 -46.54 22.06
CA PHE A 8 10.62 -45.92 20.80
C PHE A 8 10.49 -44.38 20.83
N ALA A 9 9.48 -43.85 21.53
CA ALA A 9 9.27 -42.41 21.67
C ALA A 9 10.30 -41.72 22.60
N VAL A 10 10.68 -42.36 23.70
CA VAL A 10 11.71 -41.84 24.61
C VAL A 10 13.11 -41.91 23.98
N LEU A 11 13.42 -42.98 23.22
CA LEU A 11 14.70 -43.12 22.51
C LEU A 11 14.86 -42.12 21.35
N LEU A 12 13.78 -41.76 20.65
CA LEU A 12 13.83 -40.73 19.60
C LEU A 12 14.04 -39.31 20.17
N SER A 13 13.52 -39.06 21.38
CA SER A 13 13.62 -37.75 22.03
C SER A 13 15.03 -37.47 22.59
N ILE A 14 15.71 -38.50 23.12
CA ILE A 14 17.12 -38.39 23.59
C ILE A 14 18.09 -38.21 22.41
N ALA A 15 17.81 -38.83 21.25
CA ALA A 15 18.62 -38.66 20.05
C ALA A 15 18.54 -37.24 19.44
N VAL A 16 17.41 -36.54 19.60
CA VAL A 16 17.23 -35.18 19.06
C VAL A 16 17.94 -34.12 19.92
N ILE A 17 18.15 -34.38 21.22
CA ILE A 17 18.79 -33.43 22.15
C ILE A 17 20.33 -33.56 22.20
N THR A 18 20.91 -34.67 21.72
CA THR A 18 22.38 -34.92 21.82
C THR A 18 23.12 -35.07 20.49
N ALA A 19 22.46 -34.86 19.34
CA ALA A 19 23.03 -35.10 18.02
C ALA A 19 24.08 -34.08 17.52
N SER A 20 24.45 -33.07 18.32
CA SER A 20 25.50 -32.11 17.92
C SER A 20 26.89 -32.42 18.50
N VAL A 21 27.07 -33.41 19.41
CA VAL A 21 28.39 -33.63 20.08
C VAL A 21 28.80 -35.10 20.35
N PHE A 22 27.89 -36.10 20.43
CA PHE A 22 28.23 -37.48 20.84
C PHE A 22 27.71 -38.58 19.87
N LYS A 23 28.41 -39.72 19.77
CA LYS A 23 27.87 -40.97 19.18
C LYS A 23 27.36 -41.91 20.27
N THR A 24 26.13 -42.42 20.11
CA THR A 24 25.45 -43.29 21.08
C THR A 24 25.38 -44.73 20.57
N TYR A 25 25.75 -45.72 21.39
CA TYR A 25 25.63 -47.16 21.09
C TYR A 25 24.74 -47.88 22.11
N PHE A 26 23.89 -48.81 21.66
CA PHE A 26 22.98 -49.59 22.50
C PHE A 26 23.23 -51.10 22.37
N GLY A 27 23.25 -51.83 23.49
CA GLY A 27 23.28 -53.30 23.53
C GLY A 27 22.29 -53.84 24.57
N SER A 28 21.54 -54.89 24.24
CA SER A 28 20.60 -55.54 25.15
C SER A 28 21.08 -56.93 25.56
N THR A 29 21.17 -57.23 26.85
CA THR A 29 21.25 -58.60 27.36
C THR A 29 19.90 -59.01 27.93
N SER A 30 19.14 -59.81 27.19
CA SER A 30 17.86 -60.35 27.65
C SER A 30 18.04 -61.71 28.35
N GLN A 31 17.56 -61.84 29.59
CA GLN A 31 17.05 -63.13 30.10
C GLN A 31 15.60 -62.98 30.55
N PRO A 32 14.74 -64.00 30.37
CA PRO A 32 13.32 -63.90 30.67
C PRO A 32 13.07 -64.01 32.17
N GLY A 33 12.42 -63.00 32.77
CA GLY A 33 11.90 -63.07 34.14
C GLY A 33 12.63 -62.26 35.22
N SER A 34 13.47 -61.28 34.87
CA SER A 34 14.00 -60.29 35.82
C SER A 34 13.99 -58.89 35.21
N ASP A 35 13.78 -57.87 36.05
CA ASP A 35 13.55 -56.48 35.67
C ASP A 35 14.68 -55.93 34.79
N GLY A 36 14.32 -55.38 33.63
CA GLY A 36 15.27 -54.97 32.60
C GLY A 36 16.06 -53.71 32.98
N TYR A 37 17.38 -53.78 32.82
CA TYR A 37 18.30 -52.64 32.91
C TYR A 37 18.82 -52.30 31.50
N ALA A 38 19.04 -51.01 31.23
CA ALA A 38 19.70 -50.52 30.01
C ALA A 38 21.07 -49.91 30.36
N THR A 39 22.09 -50.23 29.57
CA THR A 39 23.43 -49.64 29.70
C THR A 39 23.66 -48.69 28.52
N VAL A 40 24.05 -47.44 28.79
CA VAL A 40 24.29 -46.40 27.77
C VAL A 40 25.77 -46.01 27.78
N PHE A 41 26.40 -46.00 26.60
CA PHE A 41 27.76 -45.49 26.40
C PHE A 41 27.71 -44.14 25.69
N LEU A 42 28.42 -43.15 26.22
CA LEU A 42 28.61 -41.84 25.57
C LEU A 42 30.07 -41.70 25.16
N VAL A 43 30.32 -41.49 23.86
CA VAL A 43 31.66 -41.24 23.30
C VAL A 43 31.65 -39.89 22.57
N PRO A 44 32.51 -38.92 22.94
CA PRO A 44 32.58 -37.62 22.26
C PRO A 44 33.17 -37.75 20.86
N ASP A 45 32.75 -36.89 19.92
CA ASP A 45 33.36 -36.84 18.60
C ASP A 45 34.71 -36.08 18.65
N LYS A 46 35.74 -36.74 18.09
CA LYS A 46 37.17 -36.36 17.96
C LYS A 46 37.75 -35.26 18.89
N GLY A 47 38.61 -35.69 19.81
CA GLY A 47 39.67 -34.84 20.40
C GLY A 47 39.77 -34.76 21.92
N MET A 48 38.94 -35.49 22.68
CA MET A 48 39.00 -35.49 24.15
C MET A 48 39.34 -36.89 24.71
N ASP A 49 40.40 -36.97 25.52
CA ASP A 49 40.69 -38.14 26.37
C ASP A 49 39.82 -38.09 27.64
N ILE A 50 39.18 -39.20 27.99
CA ILE A 50 38.42 -39.35 29.25
C ILE A 50 39.26 -40.15 30.24
N LEU A 51 39.51 -39.58 31.43
CA LEU A 51 40.08 -40.26 32.59
C LEU A 51 38.98 -40.48 33.67
N SER A 52 38.09 -41.45 33.45
CA SER A 52 37.57 -42.38 34.47
C SER A 52 36.42 -43.21 33.90
N GLU A 53 36.55 -44.54 33.96
CA GLU A 53 35.47 -45.50 33.71
C GLU A 53 34.65 -45.69 34.98
N ASN A 54 33.33 -45.45 34.92
CA ASN A 54 32.38 -46.18 35.78
C ASN A 54 30.99 -46.21 35.13
N PRO A 55 30.44 -47.40 34.80
CA PRO A 55 29.09 -47.52 34.25
C PRO A 55 28.03 -47.29 35.34
N THR A 56 27.00 -46.51 35.03
CA THR A 56 25.87 -46.28 35.94
C THR A 56 24.65 -47.08 35.45
N THR A 57 24.11 -47.96 36.30
CA THR A 57 22.91 -48.76 36.02
C THR A 57 21.67 -48.06 36.58
N VAL A 58 20.57 -47.95 35.82
CA VAL A 58 19.37 -47.19 36.21
C VAL A 58 18.09 -48.04 36.10
N PRO A 59 17.16 -48.00 37.08
CA PRO A 59 15.83 -48.61 37.00
C PRO A 59 14.86 -47.83 36.08
N ILE A 60 13.93 -48.53 35.42
CA ILE A 60 12.97 -47.91 34.49
C ILE A 60 11.85 -47.21 35.26
N GLY A 61 11.75 -45.88 35.12
CA GLY A 61 10.57 -45.09 35.56
C GLY A 61 10.83 -43.86 36.44
N GLU A 62 12.09 -43.54 36.77
CA GLU A 62 12.45 -42.31 37.48
C GLU A 62 13.20 -41.32 36.60
N GLU A 63 13.03 -40.03 36.89
CA GLU A 63 13.69 -38.91 36.21
C GLU A 63 15.16 -38.83 36.68
N VAL A 64 16.12 -38.99 35.76
CA VAL A 64 17.56 -38.91 36.07
C VAL A 64 18.11 -37.57 35.62
N SER A 65 18.59 -36.78 36.57
CA SER A 65 19.41 -35.60 36.29
C SER A 65 20.88 -36.00 36.22
N PHE A 66 21.54 -35.72 35.09
CA PHE A 66 23.00 -35.83 35.00
C PHE A 66 23.63 -34.55 35.52
N ASN A 67 24.23 -34.59 36.71
CA ASN A 67 25.13 -33.53 37.14
C ASN A 67 26.52 -33.81 36.58
N VAL A 68 26.87 -33.15 35.48
CA VAL A 68 28.27 -33.03 35.07
C VAL A 68 28.89 -31.94 35.93
N ALA A 69 29.44 -32.32 37.08
CA ALA A 69 30.23 -31.41 37.90
C ALA A 69 31.62 -31.24 37.27
N PHE A 70 31.93 -30.07 36.73
CA PHE A 70 33.32 -29.67 36.51
C PHE A 70 33.91 -29.28 37.86
N HIS A 71 34.96 -29.96 38.29
CA HIS A 71 35.63 -29.69 39.56
C HIS A 71 36.18 -28.24 39.56
N PRO A 72 36.06 -27.46 40.66
CA PRO A 72 36.36 -26.02 40.65
C PRO A 72 37.84 -25.64 40.51
N ASP A 73 38.76 -26.60 40.49
CA ASP A 73 40.20 -26.35 40.71
C ASP A 73 41.10 -26.87 39.58
N TYR A 74 40.71 -26.69 38.32
CA TYR A 74 41.62 -26.92 37.19
C TYR A 74 42.15 -25.59 36.63
N TYR A 75 43.36 -25.26 37.07
CA TYR A 75 44.27 -24.35 36.37
C TYR A 75 44.48 -24.86 34.94
N TYR A 76 44.21 -24.03 33.94
CA TYR A 76 44.76 -24.22 32.60
C TYR A 76 46.25 -23.84 32.65
N GLU A 77 47.14 -24.80 32.90
CA GLU A 77 48.51 -24.69 32.41
C GLU A 77 48.51 -25.19 30.97
N GLU A 78 48.66 -24.26 30.02
CA GLU A 78 49.01 -24.61 28.64
C GLU A 78 50.34 -25.37 28.64
N LYS A 79 50.29 -26.64 28.26
CA LYS A 79 51.46 -27.33 27.73
C LYS A 79 51.75 -26.77 26.36
N ASP A 80 52.99 -26.30 26.18
CA ASP A 80 53.55 -25.74 24.96
C ASP A 80 52.97 -26.32 23.65
N GLY A 81 52.37 -25.45 22.84
CA GLY A 81 52.27 -25.65 21.39
C GLY A 81 50.89 -25.97 20.81
N VAL A 82 49.91 -25.07 20.95
CA VAL A 82 48.81 -24.94 19.97
C VAL A 82 48.53 -23.45 19.71
N SER A 83 48.85 -22.98 18.50
CA SER A 83 48.45 -21.66 18.01
C SER A 83 47.01 -21.72 17.49
N GLY A 84 46.05 -21.23 18.28
CA GLY A 84 44.64 -21.07 17.86
C GLY A 84 44.09 -19.73 18.35
N ASN A 85 43.74 -18.83 17.42
CA ASN A 85 43.36 -17.43 17.67
C ASN A 85 41.89 -17.20 18.06
N SER A 86 41.18 -18.18 18.63
CA SER A 86 39.78 -17.96 19.07
C SER A 86 39.39 -18.99 20.13
N SER A 87 38.72 -18.56 21.19
CA SER A 87 38.23 -19.45 22.25
C SER A 87 36.72 -19.27 22.43
N THR A 88 35.92 -20.28 22.06
CA THR A 88 34.47 -20.31 22.30
C THR A 88 34.19 -20.92 23.67
N LEU A 89 33.45 -20.23 24.53
CA LEU A 89 33.11 -20.68 25.89
C LEU A 89 31.59 -20.80 26.10
N TYR A 90 31.14 -21.94 26.61
CA TYR A 90 29.73 -22.22 26.90
C TYR A 90 29.45 -22.04 28.41
N PHE A 91 28.40 -21.29 28.78
CA PHE A 91 28.04 -21.06 30.19
C PHE A 91 26.81 -21.91 30.57
N GLY A 92 26.97 -22.75 31.60
CA GLY A 92 25.88 -23.47 32.28
C GLY A 92 25.31 -22.66 33.45
N SER A 93 24.04 -22.91 33.78
CA SER A 93 23.19 -22.00 34.57
C SER A 93 23.64 -21.67 36.01
N ALA A 94 23.42 -20.39 36.34
CA ALA A 94 23.15 -19.77 37.65
C ALA A 94 24.29 -19.54 38.67
N THR A 95 24.47 -18.24 38.99
CA THR A 95 24.86 -17.64 40.29
C THR A 95 26.32 -17.61 40.76
N THR A 96 27.32 -17.53 39.87
CA THR A 96 28.69 -17.21 40.32
C THR A 96 29.30 -16.07 39.51
N ASP A 97 29.73 -15.00 40.20
CA ASP A 97 30.64 -14.01 39.63
C ASP A 97 31.93 -14.73 39.21
N ARG A 98 32.29 -14.66 37.93
CA ARG A 98 33.53 -15.24 37.40
C ARG A 98 34.44 -14.13 36.91
N SER A 99 35.72 -14.19 37.28
CA SER A 99 36.78 -13.28 36.81
C SER A 99 37.67 -14.00 35.82
N TYR A 100 38.02 -13.34 34.71
CA TYR A 100 38.82 -13.91 33.62
C TYR A 100 40.10 -13.12 33.40
N TYR A 101 41.17 -13.80 32.96
CA TYR A 101 42.51 -13.22 32.81
C TYR A 101 43.02 -13.42 31.37
N TYR A 102 43.61 -12.38 30.77
CA TYR A 102 44.19 -12.40 29.42
C TYR A 102 45.71 -12.18 29.44
N LYS A 103 46.41 -12.66 28.40
CA LYS A 103 47.87 -12.56 28.21
C LYS A 103 48.22 -11.55 27.10
N PRO A 104 49.07 -10.51 27.34
CA PRO A 104 49.29 -9.41 26.39
C PRO A 104 49.79 -9.82 25.00
N GLY A 105 49.24 -9.19 23.94
CA GLY A 105 49.74 -9.28 22.55
C GLY A 105 48.94 -10.13 21.57
N HIS A 106 47.80 -10.70 21.98
CA HIS A 106 46.93 -11.51 21.14
C HIS A 106 45.52 -10.91 20.99
N LEU A 107 44.94 -10.98 19.78
CA LEU A 107 43.50 -10.81 19.56
C LEU A 107 42.80 -12.02 20.17
N CYS A 108 41.89 -11.79 21.10
CA CYS A 108 41.12 -12.84 21.74
C CYS A 108 39.64 -12.54 21.48
N ASP A 109 39.04 -13.27 20.55
CA ASP A 109 37.59 -13.27 20.35
C ASP A 109 36.99 -14.27 21.35
N ILE A 110 36.29 -13.74 22.35
CA ILE A 110 35.57 -14.55 23.35
C ILE A 110 34.10 -14.54 22.96
N HIS A 111 33.58 -15.73 22.61
CA HIS A 111 32.15 -15.96 22.38
C HIS A 111 31.53 -16.55 23.64
N ALA A 112 30.51 -15.88 24.18
CA ALA A 112 29.84 -16.28 25.41
C ALA A 112 28.35 -16.61 25.20
N PHE A 113 27.97 -17.85 25.51
CA PHE A 113 26.57 -18.32 25.51
C PHE A 113 26.02 -18.44 26.92
N ILE A 114 24.98 -17.68 27.27
CA ILE A 114 24.46 -17.58 28.64
C ILE A 114 23.09 -18.25 28.77
N ASN A 115 23.01 -19.30 29.59
CA ASN A 115 21.76 -19.94 30.00
C ASN A 115 21.39 -19.51 31.43
N GLY A 116 20.65 -18.40 31.59
CA GLY A 116 20.08 -17.96 32.88
C GLY A 116 20.41 -16.50 33.27
N ALA A 117 19.83 -16.01 34.37
CA ALA A 117 20.06 -14.65 34.89
C ALA A 117 21.39 -14.56 35.69
N GLY A 118 22.21 -13.55 35.42
CA GLY A 118 23.47 -13.32 36.15
C GLY A 118 24.21 -12.02 35.78
N SER A 119 25.18 -11.63 36.61
CA SER A 119 26.17 -10.56 36.37
C SER A 119 27.48 -11.16 35.86
N ALA A 120 28.17 -10.49 34.93
CA ALA A 120 29.50 -10.87 34.47
C ALA A 120 30.51 -9.77 34.82
N ILE A 121 31.65 -10.15 35.44
CA ILE A 121 32.73 -9.23 35.82
C ILE A 121 33.95 -9.54 34.96
N ILE A 122 34.43 -8.55 34.21
CA ILE A 122 35.61 -8.72 33.34
C ILE A 122 36.73 -7.88 33.93
N THR A 123 37.79 -8.55 34.39
CA THR A 123 38.95 -7.91 35.03
C THR A 123 40.19 -8.10 34.17
N THR A 124 40.75 -7.02 33.62
CA THR A 124 42.02 -7.11 32.89
C THR A 124 43.19 -7.08 33.90
N PRO A 125 44.07 -8.11 33.95
CA PRO A 125 45.15 -8.14 34.94
C PRO A 125 46.30 -7.15 34.67
N GLN A 126 46.39 -6.58 33.47
CA GLN A 126 47.46 -5.66 33.05
C GLN A 126 46.93 -4.68 31.97
N PRO A 127 47.60 -3.51 31.80
CA PRO A 127 47.29 -2.56 30.74
C PRO A 127 47.16 -3.20 29.35
N VAL A 128 46.13 -2.82 28.59
CA VAL A 128 46.11 -3.06 27.14
C VAL A 128 47.32 -2.34 26.56
N PRO A 129 48.23 -3.04 25.85
CA PRO A 129 49.41 -2.39 25.30
C PRO A 129 48.99 -1.35 24.26
N THR A 130 49.59 -0.15 24.30
CA THR A 130 49.34 0.94 23.35
C THR A 130 49.16 0.43 21.91
N GLY A 131 47.95 0.54 21.36
CA GLY A 131 47.58 0.05 20.02
C GLY A 131 46.98 -1.35 19.93
N GLY A 132 46.64 -1.99 21.05
CA GLY A 132 45.93 -3.28 21.11
C GLY A 132 44.41 -3.13 21.34
N SER A 133 43.62 -4.12 20.92
CA SER A 133 42.18 -4.19 21.21
C SER A 133 41.77 -5.60 21.63
N ALA A 134 40.89 -5.70 22.63
CA ALA A 134 40.22 -6.95 23.01
C ALA A 134 38.70 -6.82 22.77
N SER A 135 38.10 -7.77 22.07
CA SER A 135 36.68 -7.76 21.70
C SER A 135 35.94 -8.97 22.30
N ILE A 136 34.79 -8.71 22.94
CA ILE A 136 33.96 -9.77 23.55
C ILE A 136 32.56 -9.65 22.98
N SER A 137 32.06 -10.73 22.38
CA SER A 137 30.74 -10.77 21.74
C SER A 137 29.79 -11.67 22.51
N PHE A 138 28.62 -11.13 22.86
CA PHE A 138 27.60 -11.82 23.62
C PHE A 138 26.39 -12.14 22.74
N SER A 139 25.84 -13.36 22.89
CA SER A 139 24.59 -13.76 22.24
C SER A 139 23.64 -14.46 23.21
N PRO A 140 22.60 -13.78 23.73
CA PRO A 140 21.61 -14.40 24.59
C PRO A 140 20.67 -15.33 23.79
N SER A 141 20.24 -16.44 24.39
CA SER A 141 19.11 -17.25 23.90
C SER A 141 17.78 -16.65 24.35
N ASP A 142 16.71 -16.90 23.59
CA ASP A 142 15.41 -16.18 23.49
C ASP A 142 14.68 -15.67 24.76
N HIS A 143 15.16 -15.88 25.98
CA HIS A 143 14.47 -15.43 27.21
C HIS A 143 15.39 -14.98 28.36
N HIS A 144 16.64 -14.55 28.10
CA HIS A 144 17.61 -14.24 29.17
C HIS A 144 18.28 -12.87 29.05
N VAL A 145 18.46 -12.20 30.19
CA VAL A 145 18.86 -10.78 30.30
C VAL A 145 20.20 -10.64 31.05
N LEU A 146 21.17 -9.98 30.42
CA LEU A 146 22.34 -9.43 31.12
C LEU A 146 22.03 -7.99 31.56
N SER A 147 22.18 -7.68 32.85
CA SER A 147 21.76 -6.36 33.39
C SER A 147 22.90 -5.33 33.51
N SER A 148 24.16 -5.77 33.54
CA SER A 148 25.34 -4.90 33.57
C SER A 148 26.62 -5.67 33.26
N VAL A 149 27.63 -4.97 32.73
CA VAL A 149 29.03 -5.43 32.63
C VAL A 149 29.90 -4.46 33.41
N SER A 150 30.91 -4.96 34.10
CA SER A 150 31.91 -4.11 34.76
C SER A 150 33.30 -4.36 34.20
N VAL A 151 34.03 -3.27 33.92
CA VAL A 151 35.43 -3.30 33.48
C VAL A 151 36.26 -2.59 34.51
N ASN A 152 37.23 -3.29 35.09
CA ASN A 152 38.09 -2.78 36.17
C ASN A 152 37.29 -2.16 37.33
N GLY A 153 36.12 -2.74 37.63
CA GLY A 153 35.24 -2.29 38.72
C GLY A 153 34.35 -1.09 38.39
N ILE A 154 34.39 -0.57 37.16
CA ILE A 154 33.46 0.47 36.69
C ILE A 154 32.27 -0.21 36.01
N PRO A 155 31.04 -0.06 36.53
CA PRO A 155 29.85 -0.66 35.94
C PRO A 155 29.35 0.13 34.72
N TYR A 156 28.99 -0.58 33.67
CA TYR A 156 28.32 -0.08 32.47
C TYR A 156 26.93 -0.73 32.37
N PRO A 157 25.84 0.06 32.30
CA PRO A 157 24.49 -0.47 32.14
C PRO A 157 24.31 -1.05 30.74
N LEU A 158 23.59 -2.19 30.64
CA LEU A 158 23.28 -2.83 29.36
C LEU A 158 21.77 -2.84 29.10
N PRO A 159 21.32 -2.60 27.84
CA PRO A 159 19.95 -2.85 27.43
C PRO A 159 19.59 -4.33 27.53
N THR A 160 18.30 -4.57 27.67
CA THR A 160 17.72 -5.87 28.02
C THR A 160 17.54 -6.72 26.76
N GLY A 161 18.40 -7.73 26.51
CA GLY A 161 18.10 -8.81 25.54
C GLY A 161 18.89 -8.86 24.22
N ASP A 162 19.95 -8.06 24.03
CA ASP A 162 20.59 -7.90 22.71
C ASP A 162 21.97 -8.56 22.55
N ASN A 163 22.38 -8.77 21.29
CA ASN A 163 23.76 -9.07 20.90
C ASN A 163 24.60 -7.79 20.99
N PHE A 164 25.74 -7.82 21.69
CA PHE A 164 26.65 -6.66 21.74
C PHE A 164 28.11 -7.09 21.67
N THR A 165 28.95 -6.21 21.09
CA THR A 165 30.40 -6.36 21.13
C THR A 165 31.01 -5.29 22.02
N PHE A 166 31.88 -5.74 22.91
CA PHE A 166 32.59 -4.90 23.85
C PHE A 166 34.05 -4.79 23.43
N THR A 167 34.55 -3.60 23.06
CA THR A 167 35.95 -3.41 22.69
C THR A 167 36.67 -2.48 23.67
N VAL A 168 37.69 -3.00 24.35
CA VAL A 168 38.58 -2.18 25.21
C VAL A 168 39.80 -1.75 24.39
N ARG A 169 40.05 -0.44 24.32
CA ARG A 169 41.26 0.14 23.73
C ARG A 169 42.00 0.94 24.81
N ASP A 170 43.29 0.64 24.98
CA ASP A 170 44.26 1.41 25.78
C ASP A 170 43.69 1.99 27.10
N ASP A 171 43.41 1.13 28.09
CA ASP A 171 43.14 1.39 29.53
C ASP A 171 42.17 2.51 29.94
N SER A 172 41.56 3.21 28.99
CA SER A 172 40.83 4.46 29.23
C SER A 172 39.68 4.69 28.26
N GLU A 173 39.64 4.01 27.11
CA GLU A 173 38.50 4.04 26.19
C GLU A 173 37.83 2.66 26.11
N VAL A 174 36.58 2.63 26.57
CA VAL A 174 35.64 1.55 26.33
C VAL A 174 34.79 1.96 25.14
N ASP A 175 35.02 1.33 23.99
CA ASP A 175 34.13 1.44 22.83
C ASP A 175 33.06 0.35 22.96
N LEU A 176 31.86 0.77 23.34
CA LEU A 176 30.66 -0.06 23.27
C LEU A 176 30.07 0.11 21.86
N SER A 177 30.21 -0.91 21.02
CA SER A 177 29.51 -0.99 19.75
C SER A 177 28.35 -1.95 19.87
N PHE A 178 27.14 -1.39 19.88
CA PHE A 178 25.94 -2.18 19.74
C PHE A 178 25.93 -2.76 18.32
N ILE A 179 25.92 -4.08 18.21
CA ILE A 179 25.42 -4.74 17.00
C ILE A 179 23.90 -4.66 17.08
N GLY A 180 23.35 -3.44 17.10
CA GLY A 180 21.93 -3.25 16.89
C GLY A 180 21.64 -3.77 15.49
N GLU A 181 20.67 -4.68 15.38
CA GLU A 181 20.10 -5.04 14.07
C GLU A 181 19.76 -3.72 13.33
N PRO A 182 20.04 -3.63 12.03
CA PRO A 182 19.60 -2.49 11.25
C PRO A 182 18.07 -2.36 11.38
N VAL A 183 17.61 -1.13 11.63
CA VAL A 183 16.18 -0.81 11.74
C VAL A 183 15.86 0.31 10.77
N THR A 184 14.70 0.21 10.12
CA THR A 184 14.22 1.22 9.19
C THR A 184 13.35 2.22 9.93
N LEU A 185 13.69 3.51 9.87
CA LEU A 185 12.75 4.58 10.20
C LEU A 185 12.20 5.17 8.91
N ALA A 186 10.88 5.29 8.82
CA ALA A 186 10.21 6.09 7.81
C ALA A 186 9.31 7.14 8.45
N ALA A 187 9.31 8.35 7.92
CA ALA A 187 8.46 9.43 8.39
C ALA A 187 7.65 10.03 7.23
N PHE A 188 6.34 10.17 7.41
CA PHE A 188 5.42 10.67 6.39
C PHE A 188 4.51 11.76 6.95
N THR A 189 3.99 12.63 6.07
CA THR A 189 2.98 13.61 6.45
C THR A 189 1.58 13.14 6.08
N LYS A 190 0.61 13.50 6.92
CA LYS A 190 -0.81 13.42 6.61
C LYS A 190 -1.42 14.82 6.69
N GLY A 191 -1.94 15.28 5.56
CA GLY A 191 -2.38 16.66 5.38
C GLY A 191 -1.29 17.54 4.74
N PRO A 192 -1.49 18.87 4.73
CA PRO A 192 -0.70 19.81 3.92
C PRO A 192 0.70 20.13 4.46
N GLY A 193 1.10 19.58 5.62
CA GLY A 193 2.42 19.83 6.20
C GLY A 193 3.56 19.03 5.57
N SER A 194 4.80 19.40 5.92
CA SER A 194 6.03 18.74 5.46
C SER A 194 6.92 18.28 6.62
N ILE A 195 7.81 17.32 6.36
CA ILE A 195 8.87 16.88 7.29
C ILE A 195 10.20 17.41 6.77
N ALA A 196 10.98 18.02 7.65
CA ALA A 196 12.25 18.66 7.30
C ALA A 196 13.45 17.69 7.30
N SER A 197 13.37 16.58 8.06
CA SER A 197 14.43 15.57 8.15
C SER A 197 14.26 14.47 7.08
N PRO A 198 15.35 13.94 6.50
CA PRO A 198 15.27 12.92 5.47
C PRO A 198 14.55 11.67 6.02
N PRO A 199 13.53 11.16 5.31
CA PRO A 199 12.66 10.10 5.82
C PRO A 199 13.31 8.72 5.85
N LEU A 200 14.61 8.58 5.48
CA LEU A 200 15.38 7.35 5.64
C LEU A 200 16.85 7.69 5.95
N ALA A 201 17.31 7.26 7.11
CA ALA A 201 18.72 7.02 7.37
C ALA A 201 18.88 5.56 7.84
N ASP A 202 20.04 4.96 7.59
CA ASP A 202 20.39 3.65 8.17
C ASP A 202 20.50 3.83 9.68
N HIS A 203 19.44 3.48 10.40
CA HIS A 203 19.41 3.54 11.84
C HIS A 203 19.71 2.18 12.47
N ARG A 204 20.10 2.21 13.74
CA ARG A 204 20.31 1.00 14.54
C ARG A 204 19.31 0.91 15.67
N TYR A 205 18.94 -0.32 16.01
CA TYR A 205 18.17 -0.59 17.23
C TYR A 205 18.82 0.13 18.43
N GLY A 206 18.04 0.90 19.18
CA GLY A 206 18.47 1.69 20.33
C GLY A 206 18.96 3.11 20.00
N GLU A 207 19.11 3.48 18.73
CA GLU A 207 19.38 4.86 18.31
C GLU A 207 18.16 5.76 18.57
N VAL A 208 18.39 7.03 18.88
CA VAL A 208 17.34 8.05 19.00
C VAL A 208 17.32 8.86 17.72
N ALA A 209 16.28 8.68 16.91
CA ALA A 209 16.07 9.49 15.72
C ALA A 209 15.45 10.84 16.06
N GLU A 210 15.83 11.87 15.32
CA GLU A 210 15.30 13.23 15.45
C GLU A 210 14.56 13.63 14.18
N LEU A 211 13.25 13.83 14.32
CA LEU A 211 12.37 14.25 13.23
C LEU A 211 11.74 15.60 13.57
N SER A 212 11.72 16.52 12.61
CA SER A 212 11.09 17.83 12.77
C SER A 212 10.12 18.11 11.62
N VAL A 213 9.03 18.82 11.93
CA VAL A 213 8.06 19.27 10.93
C VAL A 213 8.35 20.70 10.46
N SER A 214 7.90 21.02 9.25
CA SER A 214 7.84 22.39 8.73
C SER A 214 6.51 22.61 8.02
N TYR A 215 5.81 23.68 8.38
CA TYR A 215 4.48 23.99 7.85
C TYR A 215 4.14 25.47 7.97
N ASP A 216 3.18 25.94 7.17
CA ASP A 216 2.63 27.29 7.29
C ASP A 216 1.61 27.36 8.43
N SER A 217 2.05 27.85 9.59
CA SER A 217 1.24 27.96 10.81
C SER A 217 0.08 28.95 10.72
N ALA A 218 0.01 29.77 9.66
CA ALA A 218 -1.15 30.63 9.41
C ALA A 218 -2.39 29.84 8.98
N ASN A 219 -2.18 28.72 8.27
CA ASN A 219 -3.24 27.96 7.62
C ASN A 219 -3.35 26.53 8.15
N VAL A 220 -2.28 25.98 8.71
CA VAL A 220 -2.18 24.58 9.12
C VAL A 220 -1.90 24.46 10.62
N ILE A 221 -2.57 23.53 11.29
CA ILE A 221 -2.32 23.14 12.68
C ILE A 221 -1.66 21.77 12.69
N PHE A 222 -0.51 21.66 13.36
CA PHE A 222 0.09 20.38 13.70
C PHE A 222 -0.67 19.71 14.86
N GLU A 223 -1.11 18.46 14.65
CA GLU A 223 -1.90 17.69 15.62
C GLU A 223 -1.07 16.69 16.43
N GLY A 224 0.16 16.42 16.01
CA GLY A 224 1.08 15.51 16.68
C GLY A 224 1.58 14.35 15.81
N TRP A 225 2.53 13.61 16.39
CA TRP A 225 3.17 12.43 15.82
C TRP A 225 2.47 11.13 16.24
N THR A 226 2.40 10.14 15.34
CA THR A 226 1.88 8.78 15.61
C THR A 226 2.76 7.68 14.99
N GLU A 227 2.84 6.49 15.61
CA GLU A 227 3.73 5.35 15.22
C GLU A 227 3.09 4.34 14.23
N ASP A 228 1.81 4.52 13.90
CA ASP A 228 0.99 3.55 13.14
C ASP A 228 -0.12 4.27 12.36
N LEU A 229 -1.22 3.58 12.02
CA LEU A 229 -2.46 4.17 11.50
C LEU A 229 -2.84 5.50 12.22
N PRO A 230 -3.54 6.44 11.58
CA PRO A 230 -3.78 7.78 12.13
C PRO A 230 -4.61 7.76 13.43
N LEU A 231 -4.70 8.90 14.12
CA LEU A 231 -5.53 9.11 15.32
C LEU A 231 -6.99 8.65 15.15
N SER A 232 -7.52 8.64 13.93
CA SER A 232 -8.87 8.18 13.59
C SER A 232 -9.01 6.65 13.47
N GLU A 233 -7.91 5.91 13.45
CA GLU A 233 -7.86 4.46 13.16
C GLU A 233 -7.02 3.68 14.18
N SER A 234 -6.93 4.17 15.41
CA SER A 234 -6.23 3.54 16.55
C SER A 234 -4.69 3.53 16.48
N GLY A 235 -4.10 4.59 15.91
CA GLY A 235 -2.66 4.85 16.05
C GLY A 235 -2.18 5.05 17.47
N THR A 236 -0.94 4.65 17.73
CA THR A 236 -0.23 5.01 18.96
C THR A 236 0.27 6.45 18.86
N PHE A 237 -0.27 7.34 19.69
CA PHE A 237 0.21 8.72 19.82
C PHE A 237 1.63 8.76 20.39
N LEU A 238 2.53 9.47 19.73
CA LEU A 238 3.95 9.58 20.10
C LEU A 238 4.24 10.90 20.82
N SER A 239 3.90 12.04 20.21
CA SER A 239 4.23 13.36 20.75
C SER A 239 3.32 14.45 20.17
N SER A 240 3.08 15.52 20.94
CA SER A 240 2.49 16.77 20.45
C SER A 240 3.53 17.79 20.00
N ASP A 241 4.80 17.53 20.30
CA ASP A 241 5.91 18.44 19.99
C ASP A 241 6.29 18.33 18.52
N GLU A 242 6.63 19.46 17.90
CA GLU A 242 7.04 19.54 16.49
C GLU A 242 8.32 18.74 16.23
N ASP A 243 9.20 18.71 17.23
CA ASP A 243 10.42 17.90 17.26
C ASP A 243 10.14 16.58 17.98
N LEU A 244 10.30 15.46 17.27
CA LEU A 244 10.15 14.11 17.79
C LEU A 244 11.53 13.49 18.00
N HIS A 245 11.81 13.13 19.26
CA HIS A 245 12.94 12.29 19.63
C HIS A 245 12.45 10.86 19.87
N LEU A 246 12.76 9.95 18.95
CA LEU A 246 12.20 8.60 18.95
C LEU A 246 13.28 7.53 19.15
N PRO A 247 13.32 6.83 20.30
CA PRO A 247 14.19 5.67 20.49
C PRO A 247 13.68 4.49 19.64
N LEU A 248 14.46 4.07 18.66
CA LEU A 248 14.08 3.03 17.72
C LEU A 248 14.20 1.64 18.37
N LYS A 249 13.13 0.87 18.34
CA LYS A 249 13.05 -0.50 18.90
C LYS A 249 12.74 -1.56 17.83
N GLY A 250 12.90 -1.20 16.57
CA GLY A 250 12.52 -1.98 15.40
C GLY A 250 12.19 -1.07 14.23
N ASP A 251 11.74 -1.66 13.12
CA ASP A 251 11.22 -0.89 12.00
C ASP A 251 10.04 -0.03 12.45
N THR A 252 10.15 1.27 12.23
CA THR A 252 9.23 2.26 12.79
C THR A 252 8.73 3.19 11.68
N VAL A 253 7.42 3.47 11.68
CA VAL A 253 6.81 4.42 10.76
C VAL A 253 6.14 5.52 11.55
N CYS A 254 6.55 6.76 11.33
CA CYS A 254 6.00 7.92 12.03
C CYS A 254 5.15 8.75 11.08
N PHE A 255 4.03 9.28 11.57
CA PHE A 255 3.20 10.22 10.82
C PHE A 255 3.12 11.55 11.56
N ALA A 256 3.50 12.63 10.87
CA ALA A 256 3.18 13.98 11.29
C ALA A 256 1.76 14.31 10.80
N ASN A 257 0.83 14.52 11.73
CA ASN A 257 -0.57 14.76 11.43
C ASN A 257 -0.86 16.27 11.41
N PHE A 258 -1.53 16.74 10.36
CA PHE A 258 -1.89 18.14 10.18
C PHE A 258 -3.35 18.29 9.81
N LYS A 259 -3.96 19.40 10.25
CA LYS A 259 -5.29 19.85 9.79
C LYS A 259 -5.28 21.33 9.44
N SER A 260 -6.32 21.80 8.77
CA SER A 260 -6.49 23.24 8.60
C SER A 260 -6.84 23.94 9.93
N SER A 261 -6.42 25.19 10.04
CA SER A 261 -6.77 26.11 11.14
C SER A 261 -8.16 26.75 11.02
N HIS A 262 -8.74 26.73 9.81
CA HIS A 262 -10.05 27.32 9.50
C HIS A 262 -10.97 26.28 8.87
N THR A 263 -12.27 26.40 9.15
CA THR A 263 -13.32 25.63 8.51
C THR A 263 -14.23 26.54 7.68
N TYR A 264 -14.80 25.98 6.62
CA TYR A 264 -15.70 26.64 5.67
C TYR A 264 -16.97 25.80 5.47
N ASP A 265 -18.04 26.45 5.06
CA ASP A 265 -19.34 25.80 4.84
C ASP A 265 -19.59 25.49 3.36
N VAL A 266 -20.26 24.37 3.10
CA VAL A 266 -20.85 24.06 1.80
C VAL A 266 -22.35 24.34 1.87
N ASN A 267 -22.79 25.38 1.18
CA ASN A 267 -24.17 25.83 1.14
C ASN A 267 -24.85 25.31 -0.13
N ILE A 268 -25.91 24.52 0.01
CA ILE A 268 -26.71 24.00 -1.11
C ILE A 268 -28.04 24.72 -1.17
N ASP A 269 -28.26 25.48 -2.23
CA ASP A 269 -29.52 26.12 -2.56
C ASP A 269 -30.40 25.17 -3.41
N PRO A 270 -31.66 24.89 -3.00
CA PRO A 270 -32.58 24.05 -3.77
C PRO A 270 -32.92 24.58 -5.18
N ASN A 271 -32.56 25.83 -5.49
CA ASN A 271 -32.64 26.46 -6.80
C ASN A 271 -34.02 26.33 -7.46
N GLY A 272 -35.04 26.85 -6.76
CA GLY A 272 -36.45 26.75 -7.15
C GLY A 272 -37.14 25.43 -6.77
N GLY A 273 -36.41 24.50 -6.15
CA GLY A 273 -36.96 23.33 -5.47
C GLY A 273 -37.15 23.54 -3.96
N THR A 274 -37.26 22.43 -3.24
CA THR A 274 -37.36 22.36 -1.77
C THR A 274 -36.45 21.25 -1.24
N TYR A 275 -35.90 21.46 -0.04
CA TYR A 275 -35.20 20.45 0.75
C TYR A 275 -36.12 19.96 1.91
N SER A 276 -35.89 18.75 2.42
CA SER A 276 -36.64 18.16 3.55
C SER A 276 -35.64 17.48 4.50
N PRO A 277 -35.66 17.77 5.82
CA PRO A 277 -36.81 18.27 6.59
C PRO A 277 -36.94 19.80 6.70
N VAL A 278 -36.08 20.58 6.04
CA VAL A 278 -36.05 22.05 6.16
C VAL A 278 -36.36 22.73 4.83
N SER A 279 -37.33 23.66 4.82
CA SER A 279 -37.56 24.52 3.66
C SER A 279 -36.45 25.58 3.56
N GLY A 280 -35.50 25.43 2.64
CA GLY A 280 -34.46 26.44 2.37
C GLY A 280 -33.12 25.82 1.99
N ASN A 281 -32.07 26.64 2.06
CA ASN A 281 -30.69 26.21 1.81
C ASN A 281 -30.21 25.29 2.95
N GLU A 282 -29.46 24.26 2.59
CA GLU A 282 -28.78 23.40 3.54
C GLU A 282 -27.33 23.87 3.68
N ALA A 283 -26.92 24.24 4.89
CA ALA A 283 -25.52 24.46 5.21
C ALA A 283 -24.94 23.15 5.74
N LEU A 284 -23.95 22.62 5.02
CA LEU A 284 -23.22 21.42 5.38
C LEU A 284 -21.83 21.81 5.88
N SER A 285 -21.49 21.33 7.08
CA SER A 285 -20.61 22.03 8.03
C SER A 285 -19.11 21.77 7.92
N ASP A 286 -18.35 22.71 8.47
CA ASP A 286 -17.02 22.63 9.09
C ASP A 286 -15.91 21.92 8.27
N CYS A 287 -15.84 22.23 6.97
CA CYS A 287 -14.90 21.63 6.05
C CYS A 287 -13.56 22.37 6.04
N SER A 288 -12.46 21.66 6.19
CA SER A 288 -11.12 22.25 6.15
C SER A 288 -10.63 22.44 4.70
N PRO A 289 -9.96 23.54 4.35
CA PRO A 289 -9.18 23.65 3.11
C PRO A 289 -8.26 22.47 2.87
N ALA A 290 -8.09 22.10 1.60
CA ALA A 290 -7.31 20.94 1.18
C ALA A 290 -7.82 19.60 1.77
N THR A 291 -9.08 19.56 2.21
CA THR A 291 -9.82 18.32 2.45
C THR A 291 -10.89 18.14 1.39
N PHE A 292 -11.24 16.89 1.11
CA PHE A 292 -12.32 16.57 0.19
C PHE A 292 -13.66 16.52 0.90
N TYR A 293 -14.67 17.13 0.27
CA TYR A 293 -16.05 17.11 0.74
C TYR A 293 -16.92 16.26 -0.18
N ASN A 294 -17.71 15.36 0.41
CA ASN A 294 -18.63 14.49 -0.32
C ASN A 294 -20.02 15.13 -0.37
N LEU A 295 -20.48 15.47 -1.57
CA LEU A 295 -21.79 16.05 -1.80
C LEU A 295 -22.91 15.06 -1.47
N PRO A 296 -24.11 15.53 -1.07
CA PRO A 296 -25.23 14.65 -0.80
C PRO A 296 -25.67 13.87 -2.05
N ALA A 297 -26.01 12.59 -1.87
CA ALA A 297 -26.68 11.79 -2.88
C ALA A 297 -28.16 12.18 -3.03
N ASP A 298 -28.80 11.83 -4.15
CA ASP A 298 -30.25 11.92 -4.34
C ASP A 298 -30.96 10.82 -3.52
N ASN A 299 -31.17 11.10 -2.25
CA ASN A 299 -31.97 10.29 -1.35
C ASN A 299 -33.46 10.71 -1.33
N GLY A 300 -33.88 11.56 -2.27
CA GLY A 300 -35.23 12.13 -2.34
C GLY A 300 -35.52 13.29 -1.38
N SER A 301 -34.50 13.82 -0.71
CA SER A 301 -34.65 15.00 0.16
C SER A 301 -34.86 16.29 -0.63
N TYR A 302 -34.30 16.37 -1.84
CA TYR A 302 -34.49 17.50 -2.75
C TYR A 302 -35.65 17.20 -3.71
N LYS A 303 -36.60 18.13 -3.83
CA LYS A 303 -37.78 17.98 -4.69
C LYS A 303 -38.12 19.25 -5.43
N ARG A 304 -38.55 19.10 -6.69
CA ARG A 304 -39.14 20.17 -7.50
C ARG A 304 -40.18 19.56 -8.44
N GLU A 305 -41.44 20.02 -8.34
CA GLU A 305 -42.55 19.44 -9.10
C GLU A 305 -42.32 19.55 -10.61
N GLY A 306 -42.35 18.42 -11.31
CA GLY A 306 -42.11 18.35 -12.76
C GLY A 306 -40.62 18.30 -13.17
N TYR A 307 -39.70 18.09 -12.23
CA TYR A 307 -38.26 18.04 -12.49
C TYR A 307 -37.59 16.83 -11.80
N VAL A 308 -36.44 16.43 -12.34
CA VAL A 308 -35.52 15.45 -11.78
C VAL A 308 -34.25 16.18 -11.35
N LEU A 309 -33.75 15.90 -10.14
CA LEU A 309 -32.44 16.38 -9.72
C LEU A 309 -31.36 15.66 -10.52
N THR A 310 -30.54 16.41 -11.25
CA THR A 310 -29.43 15.86 -12.05
C THR A 310 -28.07 16.09 -11.41
N GLY A 311 -27.97 17.01 -10.45
CA GLY A 311 -26.74 17.29 -9.72
C GLY A 311 -26.77 18.63 -9.00
N TYR A 312 -25.59 19.20 -8.81
CA TYR A 312 -25.37 20.51 -8.22
C TYR A 312 -24.48 21.34 -9.15
N ASN A 313 -24.68 22.64 -9.18
CA ASN A 313 -23.92 23.55 -10.02
C ASN A 313 -23.32 24.69 -9.19
N THR A 314 -22.13 25.15 -9.53
CA THR A 314 -21.51 26.29 -8.83
C THR A 314 -22.17 27.64 -9.15
N LYS A 315 -23.15 27.67 -10.07
CA LYS A 315 -23.98 28.85 -10.37
C LYS A 315 -25.46 28.49 -10.51
N ALA A 316 -26.33 29.37 -10.04
CA ALA A 316 -27.79 29.17 -10.06
C ALA A 316 -28.39 29.00 -11.47
N ASP A 317 -27.76 29.62 -12.48
CA ASP A 317 -28.22 29.58 -13.87
C ASP A 317 -27.72 28.37 -14.66
N GLY A 318 -26.97 27.46 -14.03
CA GLY A 318 -26.38 26.29 -14.67
C GLY A 318 -25.08 26.55 -15.44
N SER A 319 -24.63 27.80 -15.56
CA SER A 319 -23.41 28.15 -16.31
C SER A 319 -22.10 27.94 -15.54
N GLY A 320 -22.20 27.32 -14.35
CA GLY A 320 -21.05 26.96 -13.51
C GLY A 320 -20.53 25.57 -13.84
N ILE A 321 -19.86 24.97 -12.86
CA ILE A 321 -19.32 23.62 -12.92
C ILE A 321 -20.40 22.68 -12.38
N HIS A 322 -20.73 21.64 -13.15
CA HIS A 322 -21.61 20.56 -12.74
C HIS A 322 -20.89 19.60 -11.79
N HIS A 323 -21.59 19.15 -10.77
CA HIS A 323 -21.18 18.09 -9.85
C HIS A 323 -22.32 17.08 -9.71
N ALA A 324 -22.02 15.80 -9.89
CA ALA A 324 -23.00 14.73 -9.75
C ALA A 324 -23.50 14.62 -8.29
N PRO A 325 -24.72 14.11 -8.05
CA PRO A 325 -25.11 13.69 -6.71
C PRO A 325 -24.10 12.70 -6.15
N GLY A 326 -23.65 12.90 -4.92
CA GLY A 326 -22.61 12.04 -4.35
C GLY A 326 -21.20 12.27 -4.92
N ALA A 327 -20.94 13.33 -5.68
CA ALA A 327 -19.58 13.68 -6.10
C ALA A 327 -18.69 14.14 -4.94
N MET A 328 -17.39 14.24 -5.20
CA MET A 328 -16.40 14.74 -4.26
C MET A 328 -15.79 16.03 -4.78
N ILE A 329 -15.86 17.09 -3.97
CA ILE A 329 -15.28 18.40 -4.27
C ILE A 329 -14.06 18.67 -3.38
N ASP A 330 -13.11 19.44 -3.88
CA ASP A 330 -11.99 19.93 -3.09
C ASP A 330 -12.37 21.25 -2.44
N MET A 331 -12.12 21.36 -1.15
CA MET A 331 -12.57 22.49 -0.36
C MET A 331 -11.59 23.67 -0.52
N PRO A 332 -12.06 24.81 -1.09
CA PRO A 332 -11.24 26.00 -1.19
C PRO A 332 -11.10 26.69 0.17
N GLU A 333 -10.27 27.74 0.21
CA GLU A 333 -10.13 28.65 1.36
C GLU A 333 -11.31 29.65 1.49
N SER A 334 -12.54 29.18 1.25
CA SER A 334 -13.77 29.97 1.34
C SER A 334 -15.01 29.08 1.37
N ASP A 335 -16.14 29.63 1.84
CA ASP A 335 -17.44 28.96 1.71
C ASP A 335 -17.77 28.65 0.25
N VAL A 336 -18.35 27.48 0.01
CA VAL A 336 -18.78 27.01 -1.31
C VAL A 336 -20.29 27.17 -1.40
N ASN A 337 -20.77 27.81 -2.47
CA ASN A 337 -22.20 27.88 -2.78
C ASN A 337 -22.50 27.00 -3.99
N LEU A 338 -23.41 26.06 -3.82
CA LEU A 338 -23.91 25.16 -4.85
C LEU A 338 -25.41 25.32 -5.01
N TYR A 339 -25.89 25.06 -6.21
CA TYR A 339 -27.28 25.19 -6.60
C TYR A 339 -27.77 23.87 -7.18
N CYS A 340 -28.87 23.32 -6.68
CA CYS A 340 -29.46 22.13 -7.28
C CYS A 340 -29.71 22.33 -8.78
N GLU A 341 -29.28 21.36 -9.57
CA GLU A 341 -29.47 21.34 -11.02
C GLU A 341 -30.64 20.42 -11.36
N TRP A 342 -31.57 20.94 -12.18
CA TRP A 342 -32.87 20.33 -12.40
C TRP A 342 -33.13 20.11 -13.88
N ALA A 343 -33.39 18.87 -14.28
CA ALA A 343 -33.91 18.56 -15.60
C ALA A 343 -35.43 18.53 -15.60
N LYS A 344 -36.04 19.22 -16.56
CA LYS A 344 -37.50 19.22 -16.73
C LYS A 344 -37.96 17.88 -17.27
N ILE A 345 -38.95 17.28 -16.61
CA ILE A 345 -39.52 15.99 -17.02
C ILE A 345 -40.23 16.16 -18.36
N THR A 346 -39.98 15.25 -19.31
CA THR A 346 -40.69 15.23 -20.59
C THR A 346 -42.20 15.05 -20.32
N PRO A 347 -43.09 15.86 -20.93
CA PRO A 347 -44.52 15.78 -20.65
C PRO A 347 -45.10 14.37 -20.78
N GLU A 348 -45.83 13.91 -19.77
CA GLU A 348 -46.38 12.54 -19.70
C GLU A 348 -47.18 12.14 -20.96
N LYS A 349 -47.90 13.10 -21.55
CA LYS A 349 -48.67 12.93 -22.80
C LYS A 349 -47.86 12.45 -24.00
N TYR A 350 -46.54 12.64 -24.00
CA TYR A 350 -45.66 12.23 -25.10
C TYR A 350 -45.23 10.78 -25.00
N PHE A 351 -45.51 10.09 -23.90
CA PHE A 351 -45.14 8.69 -23.73
C PHE A 351 -46.26 7.75 -24.16
N THR A 352 -45.89 6.70 -24.87
CA THR A 352 -46.70 5.48 -24.96
C THR A 352 -46.22 4.52 -23.89
N TYR A 353 -47.16 3.84 -23.23
CA TYR A 353 -46.86 2.95 -22.11
C TYR A 353 -47.90 1.85 -21.95
N ARG A 354 -47.54 0.84 -21.16
CA ARG A 354 -48.46 -0.24 -20.77
C ARG A 354 -48.24 -0.65 -19.32
N MET A 355 -49.25 -1.26 -18.71
CA MET A 355 -49.11 -1.85 -17.39
C MET A 355 -48.20 -3.09 -17.43
N GLY A 356 -47.15 -3.08 -16.61
CA GLY A 356 -46.32 -4.23 -16.31
C GLY A 356 -46.81 -4.99 -15.08
N LYS A 357 -46.04 -5.96 -14.60
CA LYS A 357 -46.42 -6.75 -13.42
C LYS A 357 -46.42 -5.97 -12.10
N LYS A 358 -45.60 -4.91 -12.00
CA LYS A 358 -45.36 -4.14 -10.77
C LYS A 358 -45.58 -2.63 -10.92
N GLY A 359 -45.68 -2.14 -12.14
CA GLY A 359 -45.74 -0.71 -12.48
C GLY A 359 -45.70 -0.52 -13.99
N LEU A 360 -45.69 0.73 -14.44
CA LEU A 360 -45.72 1.06 -15.86
C LEU A 360 -44.41 0.73 -16.56
N ILE A 361 -44.54 0.35 -17.82
CA ILE A 361 -43.45 0.13 -18.77
C ILE A 361 -43.65 1.11 -19.92
N ILE A 362 -42.70 2.02 -20.13
CA ILE A 362 -42.71 2.91 -21.29
C ILE A 362 -42.39 2.11 -22.54
N THR A 363 -43.17 2.30 -23.60
CA THR A 363 -43.03 1.61 -24.88
C THR A 363 -42.58 2.52 -26.02
N GLY A 364 -42.43 3.82 -25.77
CA GLY A 364 -41.85 4.79 -26.70
C GLY A 364 -42.48 6.17 -26.59
N LEU A 365 -42.32 6.96 -27.65
CA LEU A 365 -42.91 8.30 -27.77
C LEU A 365 -44.09 8.30 -28.75
N THR A 366 -45.02 9.24 -28.58
CA THR A 366 -46.06 9.56 -29.57
C THR A 366 -45.44 10.26 -30.79
N ASP A 367 -46.15 10.26 -31.92
CA ASP A 367 -45.66 10.88 -33.16
C ASP A 367 -45.60 12.41 -33.09
N ASP A 368 -46.37 13.03 -32.20
CA ASP A 368 -46.41 14.48 -31.94
C ASP A 368 -45.49 14.93 -30.79
N ALA A 369 -44.65 14.03 -30.28
CA ALA A 369 -43.70 14.35 -29.23
C ALA A 369 -42.67 15.39 -29.71
N VAL A 370 -42.52 16.46 -28.95
CA VAL A 370 -41.49 17.49 -29.15
C VAL A 370 -40.70 17.60 -27.86
N LEU A 371 -39.42 17.29 -27.93
CA LEU A 371 -38.52 17.36 -26.79
C LEU A 371 -37.96 18.79 -26.69
N GLU A 372 -37.88 19.30 -25.47
CA GLU A 372 -37.21 20.57 -25.17
C GLU A 372 -35.71 20.30 -25.12
N ASP A 373 -34.92 21.09 -25.85
CA ASP A 373 -33.46 20.95 -25.97
C ASP A 373 -33.02 19.51 -26.27
N ASP A 374 -33.78 18.81 -27.12
CA ASP A 374 -33.53 17.43 -27.54
C ASP A 374 -33.31 16.44 -26.37
N THR A 375 -33.91 16.77 -25.22
CA THR A 375 -33.74 16.06 -23.94
C THR A 375 -34.95 15.17 -23.63
N LEU A 376 -34.68 13.88 -23.47
CA LEU A 376 -35.63 12.88 -23.00
C LEU A 376 -35.43 12.62 -21.51
N CYS A 377 -36.24 13.27 -20.67
CA CYS A 377 -36.27 13.04 -19.23
C CYS A 377 -37.46 12.14 -18.87
N ILE A 378 -37.17 10.90 -18.48
CA ILE A 378 -38.17 9.89 -18.18
C ILE A 378 -38.93 10.26 -16.90
N PRO A 379 -40.28 10.26 -16.89
CA PRO A 379 -41.05 10.53 -15.68
C PRO A 379 -40.96 9.37 -14.68
N GLN A 380 -40.90 9.67 -13.38
CA GLN A 380 -40.96 8.64 -12.33
C GLN A 380 -42.36 8.03 -12.16
N SER A 381 -43.40 8.73 -12.61
CA SER A 381 -44.78 8.25 -12.62
C SER A 381 -45.56 8.85 -13.80
N ILE A 382 -46.59 8.16 -14.27
CA ILE A 382 -47.58 8.70 -15.21
C ILE A 382 -48.97 8.51 -14.59
N ASP A 383 -49.77 9.57 -14.52
CA ASP A 383 -51.09 9.59 -13.85
C ASP A 383 -51.04 9.03 -12.41
N GLY A 384 -49.95 9.31 -11.69
CA GLY A 384 -49.72 8.82 -10.32
C GLY A 384 -49.34 7.34 -10.21
N VAL A 385 -49.18 6.63 -11.33
CA VAL A 385 -48.68 5.24 -11.36
C VAL A 385 -47.18 5.24 -11.65
N GLN A 386 -46.41 4.58 -10.79
CA GLN A 386 -44.96 4.51 -10.91
C GLN A 386 -44.51 3.87 -12.24
N VAL A 387 -43.56 4.51 -12.92
CA VAL A 387 -42.80 3.94 -14.03
C VAL A 387 -41.67 3.11 -13.45
N LEU A 388 -41.58 1.84 -13.85
CA LEU A 388 -40.54 0.93 -13.36
C LEU A 388 -39.61 0.43 -14.45
N ALA A 389 -39.96 0.60 -15.73
CA ALA A 389 -39.15 0.06 -16.81
C ALA A 389 -39.31 0.83 -18.12
N ILE A 390 -38.27 0.73 -18.94
CA ILE A 390 -38.28 1.10 -20.35
C ILE A 390 -38.34 -0.20 -21.15
N GLY A 391 -39.36 -0.35 -21.99
CA GLY A 391 -39.61 -1.57 -22.75
C GLY A 391 -38.64 -1.79 -23.90
N PRO A 392 -38.63 -3.00 -24.49
CA PRO A 392 -37.82 -3.29 -25.67
C PRO A 392 -38.09 -2.30 -26.80
N GLU A 393 -37.02 -1.83 -27.43
CA GLU A 393 -37.02 -0.92 -28.58
C GLU A 393 -37.76 0.42 -28.38
N ALA A 394 -38.11 0.81 -27.15
CA ALA A 394 -39.00 1.96 -26.88
C ALA A 394 -38.55 3.26 -27.57
N PHE A 395 -37.25 3.53 -27.61
CA PHE A 395 -36.67 4.71 -28.24
C PHE A 395 -35.69 4.33 -29.36
N ARG A 396 -35.81 3.12 -29.92
CA ARG A 396 -34.93 2.65 -30.99
C ARG A 396 -34.96 3.60 -32.19
N LEU A 397 -33.77 3.95 -32.70
CA LEU A 397 -33.55 4.85 -33.84
C LEU A 397 -34.08 6.29 -33.64
N LYS A 398 -34.31 6.75 -32.40
CA LYS A 398 -34.61 8.17 -32.14
C LYS A 398 -33.31 8.99 -32.20
N ARG A 399 -32.95 9.41 -33.42
CA ARG A 399 -31.67 10.05 -33.73
C ARG A 399 -31.59 11.52 -33.29
N ASP A 400 -32.73 12.13 -33.04
CA ASP A 400 -32.83 13.55 -32.64
C ASP A 400 -32.72 13.72 -31.11
N ILE A 401 -32.59 12.63 -30.34
CA ILE A 401 -32.38 12.72 -28.88
C ILE A 401 -30.89 12.90 -28.62
N GLU A 402 -30.52 13.99 -27.97
CA GLU A 402 -29.14 14.29 -27.55
C GLU A 402 -28.87 13.89 -26.10
N THR A 403 -29.86 14.10 -25.22
CA THR A 403 -29.72 13.79 -23.79
C THR A 403 -30.81 12.83 -23.33
N VAL A 404 -30.42 11.79 -22.59
CA VAL A 404 -31.35 10.86 -21.93
C VAL A 404 -31.14 10.89 -20.42
N ILE A 405 -32.22 11.14 -19.69
CA ILE A 405 -32.21 11.19 -18.23
C ILE A 405 -33.13 10.11 -17.68
N ILE A 406 -32.53 9.11 -17.03
CA ILE A 406 -33.26 8.01 -16.38
C ILE A 406 -33.21 8.27 -14.87
N PRO A 407 -34.30 8.71 -14.23
CA PRO A 407 -34.30 9.05 -12.82
C PRO A 407 -34.27 7.80 -11.92
N THR A 408 -34.07 8.01 -10.63
CA THR A 408 -34.23 6.98 -9.61
C THR A 408 -35.63 6.36 -9.66
N GLY A 409 -35.74 5.08 -9.34
CA GLY A 409 -36.99 4.30 -9.35
C GLY A 409 -37.25 3.48 -10.61
N ILE A 410 -36.49 3.72 -11.70
CA ILE A 410 -36.50 2.85 -12.88
C ILE A 410 -35.63 1.61 -12.60
N ASP A 411 -36.22 0.42 -12.72
CA ASP A 411 -35.60 -0.86 -12.38
C ASP A 411 -34.96 -1.57 -13.58
N ASP A 412 -35.47 -1.34 -14.80
CA ASP A 412 -35.21 -2.20 -15.96
C ASP A 412 -35.16 -1.40 -17.28
N LEU A 413 -34.07 -1.58 -18.06
CA LEU A 413 -34.03 -1.12 -19.47
C LEU A 413 -34.03 -2.33 -20.41
N GLY A 414 -35.09 -2.41 -21.22
CA GLY A 414 -35.35 -3.51 -22.14
C GLY A 414 -34.37 -3.62 -23.29
N GLU A 415 -34.48 -4.72 -24.03
CA GLU A 415 -33.65 -5.01 -25.19
C GLU A 415 -33.68 -3.87 -26.21
N SER A 416 -32.50 -3.37 -26.61
CA SER A 416 -32.34 -2.37 -27.66
C SER A 416 -33.15 -1.07 -27.45
N CYS A 417 -33.54 -0.74 -26.21
CA CYS A 417 -34.45 0.37 -25.93
C CYS A 417 -33.94 1.75 -26.39
N PHE A 418 -32.63 1.96 -26.45
CA PHE A 418 -31.98 3.16 -27.02
C PHE A 418 -31.06 2.82 -28.20
N SER A 419 -31.29 1.68 -28.87
CA SER A 419 -30.39 1.25 -29.93
C SER A 419 -30.48 2.17 -31.14
N GLY A 420 -29.32 2.62 -31.63
CA GLY A 420 -29.22 3.49 -32.80
C GLY A 420 -29.72 4.93 -32.58
N CYS A 421 -29.84 5.37 -31.33
CA CYS A 421 -29.95 6.79 -30.98
C CYS A 421 -28.59 7.46 -31.27
N THR A 422 -28.33 7.78 -32.53
CA THR A 422 -27.03 8.28 -32.97
C THR A 422 -26.76 9.74 -32.59
N GLY A 423 -27.79 10.50 -32.18
CA GLY A 423 -27.62 11.83 -31.61
C GLY A 423 -27.28 11.83 -30.12
N LEU A 424 -27.47 10.71 -29.42
CA LEU A 424 -27.29 10.63 -27.97
C LEU A 424 -25.83 10.90 -27.61
N THR A 425 -25.56 12.01 -26.94
CA THR A 425 -24.24 12.46 -26.46
C THR A 425 -24.10 12.31 -24.95
N THR A 426 -25.20 12.52 -24.20
CA THR A 426 -25.22 12.55 -22.73
C THR A 426 -26.25 11.60 -22.16
N LEU A 427 -25.84 10.77 -21.19
CA LEU A 427 -26.69 9.80 -20.51
C LEU A 427 -26.59 9.95 -18.99
N TYR A 428 -27.74 10.06 -18.32
CA TYR A 428 -27.81 9.96 -16.85
C TYR A 428 -28.39 8.59 -16.47
N LEU A 429 -27.64 7.81 -15.68
CA LEU A 429 -28.07 6.52 -15.14
C LEU A 429 -28.30 6.57 -13.63
N PRO A 430 -29.36 5.93 -13.10
CA PRO A 430 -29.62 5.91 -11.67
C PRO A 430 -28.97 4.69 -11.00
N GLU A 431 -28.45 4.85 -9.79
CA GLU A 431 -27.95 3.72 -8.99
C GLU A 431 -29.03 2.74 -8.54
N THR A 432 -30.32 3.12 -8.66
CA THR A 432 -31.44 2.22 -8.37
C THR A 432 -31.63 1.14 -9.44
N LEU A 433 -30.97 1.25 -10.60
CA LEU A 433 -31.16 0.35 -11.73
C LEU A 433 -30.80 -1.10 -11.37
N LYS A 434 -31.72 -2.03 -11.59
CA LYS A 434 -31.54 -3.45 -11.19
C LYS A 434 -31.02 -4.31 -12.33
N LYS A 435 -31.37 -3.94 -13.56
CA LYS A 435 -30.99 -4.67 -14.76
C LYS A 435 -31.12 -3.80 -16.00
N TYR A 436 -30.32 -4.09 -17.01
CA TYR A 436 -30.62 -3.66 -18.36
C TYR A 436 -29.96 -4.60 -19.37
N SER A 437 -30.51 -4.64 -20.59
CA SER A 437 -29.97 -5.48 -21.67
C SER A 437 -28.61 -4.97 -22.15
N PRO A 438 -27.59 -5.84 -22.39
CA PRO A 438 -26.32 -5.43 -23.01
C PRO A 438 -26.50 -4.67 -24.33
N SER A 439 -27.61 -4.90 -25.04
CA SER A 439 -27.94 -4.21 -26.29
C SER A 439 -28.66 -2.86 -26.15
N ALA A 440 -29.02 -2.44 -24.92
CA ALA A 440 -29.85 -1.26 -24.67
C ALA A 440 -29.31 -0.01 -25.37
N PHE A 441 -27.99 0.16 -25.39
CA PHE A 441 -27.29 1.30 -25.99
C PHE A 441 -26.48 0.92 -27.25
N ASN A 442 -26.80 -0.19 -27.92
CA ASN A 442 -26.09 -0.58 -29.16
C ASN A 442 -26.20 0.52 -30.22
N TYR A 443 -25.09 0.82 -30.89
CA TYR A 443 -25.01 1.81 -31.98
C TYR A 443 -25.30 3.27 -31.55
N THR A 444 -25.08 3.60 -30.27
CA THR A 444 -25.09 4.99 -29.73
C THR A 444 -23.70 5.63 -29.93
N TYR A 445 -23.31 5.84 -31.18
CA TYR A 445 -21.92 6.19 -31.53
C TYR A 445 -21.44 7.56 -31.03
N SER A 446 -22.36 8.47 -30.70
CA SER A 446 -22.04 9.81 -30.21
C SER A 446 -21.95 9.92 -28.69
N LEU A 447 -22.38 8.87 -27.96
CA LEU A 447 -22.40 8.89 -26.50
C LEU A 447 -20.97 9.05 -25.98
N SER A 448 -20.75 10.14 -25.25
CA SER A 448 -19.44 10.58 -24.76
C SER A 448 -19.48 11.00 -23.30
N HIS A 449 -20.64 11.45 -22.79
CA HIS A 449 -20.82 11.85 -21.39
C HIS A 449 -21.75 10.89 -20.66
N LEU A 450 -21.34 10.48 -19.45
CA LEU A 450 -22.09 9.58 -18.58
C LEU A 450 -22.12 10.13 -17.16
N HIS A 451 -23.32 10.50 -16.71
CA HIS A 451 -23.56 10.96 -15.35
C HIS A 451 -24.28 9.90 -14.53
N ILE A 452 -23.97 9.83 -13.24
CA ILE A 452 -24.62 8.93 -12.29
C ILE A 452 -25.50 9.74 -11.34
N ILE A 453 -26.78 9.41 -11.29
CA ILE A 453 -27.68 9.89 -10.24
C ILE A 453 -27.50 8.97 -9.03
N ALA A 454 -26.54 9.33 -8.17
CA ALA A 454 -26.24 8.58 -6.96
C ALA A 454 -27.41 8.67 -5.96
N SER A 455 -27.76 7.53 -5.36
CA SER A 455 -28.89 7.41 -4.42
C SER A 455 -28.68 6.32 -3.37
N LEU A 456 -27.63 5.52 -3.50
CA LEU A 456 -27.25 4.47 -2.57
C LEU A 456 -26.06 4.91 -1.71
N PRO A 457 -25.94 4.40 -0.46
CA PRO A 457 -24.76 4.65 0.35
C PRO A 457 -23.48 4.19 -0.35
N ARG A 458 -22.38 4.92 -0.17
CA ARG A 458 -21.06 4.46 -0.58
C ARG A 458 -20.62 3.30 0.30
N VAL A 459 -19.99 2.30 -0.32
CA VAL A 459 -19.55 1.06 0.34
C VAL A 459 -18.08 0.72 0.06
N TYR A 460 -17.48 1.29 -0.99
CA TYR A 460 -16.09 1.09 -1.40
C TYR A 460 -15.17 2.24 -0.94
N ASP A 461 -15.73 3.31 -0.36
CA ASP A 461 -15.05 4.59 -0.03
C ASP A 461 -13.84 4.47 0.94
N TYR A 462 -13.66 3.30 1.56
CA TYR A 462 -12.60 3.00 2.52
C TYR A 462 -11.47 2.14 1.94
N ASP A 463 -11.69 1.50 0.79
CA ASP A 463 -10.74 0.54 0.23
C ASP A 463 -9.66 1.25 -0.60
N TYR A 464 -8.51 0.59 -0.76
CA TYR A 464 -7.42 1.01 -1.64
C TYR A 464 -7.88 1.58 -2.99
N ASP A 465 -8.90 0.95 -3.59
CA ASP A 465 -9.43 1.29 -4.90
C ASP A 465 -10.08 2.69 -4.93
N SER A 466 -10.70 3.13 -3.84
CA SER A 466 -11.32 4.46 -3.72
C SER A 466 -10.34 5.63 -3.69
N ALA A 467 -9.07 5.36 -3.39
CA ALA A 467 -8.04 6.40 -3.31
C ALA A 467 -7.72 7.04 -4.68
N LEU A 468 -8.18 6.47 -5.80
CA LEU A 468 -8.08 7.13 -7.10
C LEU A 468 -8.81 8.48 -7.09
N ALA A 469 -9.90 8.62 -6.35
CA ALA A 469 -10.59 9.90 -6.21
C ALA A 469 -9.67 10.96 -5.59
N ASP A 470 -8.92 10.61 -4.54
CA ASP A 470 -7.96 11.51 -3.89
C ASP A 470 -6.83 11.90 -4.85
N LYS A 471 -6.27 10.89 -5.53
CA LYS A 471 -5.19 11.07 -6.51
C LYS A 471 -5.64 11.92 -7.70
N PHE A 472 -6.87 11.77 -8.15
CA PHE A 472 -7.47 12.57 -9.23
C PHE A 472 -7.64 14.03 -8.80
N MET A 473 -8.20 14.27 -7.62
CA MET A 473 -8.33 15.64 -7.11
C MET A 473 -6.96 16.29 -6.92
N ARG A 474 -5.95 15.54 -6.46
CA ARG A 474 -4.56 16.00 -6.39
C ARG A 474 -4.02 16.33 -7.79
N LEU A 475 -4.25 15.47 -8.79
CA LEU A 475 -3.88 15.76 -10.17
C LEU A 475 -4.60 17.01 -10.72
N LYS A 476 -5.79 17.35 -10.27
CA LYS A 476 -6.52 18.53 -10.75
C LYS A 476 -6.10 19.82 -10.05
N ASN A 477 -5.92 19.77 -8.73
CA ASN A 477 -5.88 20.96 -7.88
C ASN A 477 -4.50 21.29 -7.31
N THR A 478 -3.49 20.45 -7.54
CA THR A 478 -2.11 20.82 -7.22
C THR A 478 -1.69 21.95 -8.14
N ASP A 479 -1.14 23.04 -7.61
CA ASP A 479 -0.52 24.14 -8.37
C ASP A 479 0.96 23.91 -8.66
N GLY A 480 1.53 24.66 -9.59
CA GLY A 480 2.95 24.60 -9.95
C GLY A 480 3.33 23.44 -10.88
N LYS A 481 4.64 23.20 -11.05
CA LYS A 481 5.12 22.07 -11.87
C LYS A 481 4.94 20.77 -11.11
N ARG A 482 4.71 19.66 -11.82
CA ARG A 482 4.44 18.37 -11.18
C ARG A 482 5.27 17.24 -11.75
N ILE A 483 5.67 16.29 -10.90
CA ILE A 483 6.12 14.97 -11.30
C ILE A 483 4.96 14.00 -11.05
N ILE A 484 4.41 13.46 -12.13
CA ILE A 484 3.22 12.60 -12.12
C ILE A 484 3.67 11.17 -12.41
N LEU A 485 3.56 10.29 -11.42
CA LEU A 485 3.91 8.87 -11.56
C LEU A 485 2.67 8.08 -11.98
N VAL A 486 2.77 7.33 -13.08
CA VAL A 486 1.63 6.65 -13.70
C VAL A 486 1.93 5.17 -13.88
N GLY A 487 1.05 4.31 -13.37
CA GLY A 487 1.21 2.86 -13.50
C GLY A 487 0.30 2.07 -12.57
N GLY A 488 0.68 0.82 -12.35
CA GLY A 488 -0.07 -0.11 -11.51
C GLY A 488 0.30 -0.05 -10.02
N SER A 489 -0.08 -1.07 -9.26
CA SER A 489 0.05 -1.05 -7.79
C SER A 489 1.50 -1.09 -7.33
N SER A 490 2.45 -1.55 -8.17
CA SER A 490 3.88 -1.41 -7.87
C SER A 490 4.33 0.04 -7.59
N LEU A 491 3.67 1.07 -8.14
CA LEU A 491 3.97 2.46 -7.80
C LEU A 491 3.31 2.86 -6.49
N THR A 492 2.06 2.48 -6.24
CA THR A 492 1.40 2.75 -4.96
C THR A 492 2.17 2.14 -3.79
N PHE A 493 2.64 0.89 -3.93
CA PHE A 493 3.33 0.17 -2.86
C PHE A 493 4.84 0.42 -2.82
N GLY A 494 5.42 0.94 -3.91
CA GLY A 494 6.86 0.84 -4.17
C GLY A 494 7.55 2.15 -4.49
N ILE A 495 6.99 3.29 -4.08
CA ILE A 495 7.61 4.62 -4.18
C ILE A 495 7.45 5.37 -2.85
N ASN A 496 8.42 6.24 -2.56
CA ASN A 496 8.41 7.25 -1.52
C ASN A 496 8.41 8.65 -2.17
N SER A 497 7.25 9.19 -2.49
CA SER A 497 7.11 10.49 -3.16
C SER A 497 7.74 11.66 -2.38
N PRO A 498 7.69 11.71 -1.03
CA PRO A 498 8.45 12.70 -0.26
C PRO A 498 9.96 12.75 -0.57
N MET A 499 10.61 11.62 -0.84
CA MET A 499 12.02 11.61 -1.26
C MET A 499 12.21 12.31 -2.61
N ILE A 500 11.32 12.03 -3.58
CA ILE A 500 11.35 12.68 -4.91
C ILE A 500 11.13 14.19 -4.76
N GLN A 501 10.14 14.60 -3.96
CA GLN A 501 9.84 16.00 -3.66
C GLN A 501 11.04 16.73 -3.03
N THR A 502 11.76 16.05 -2.14
CA THR A 502 12.96 16.61 -1.48
C THR A 502 14.09 16.79 -2.48
N SER A 503 14.27 15.85 -3.41
CA SER A 503 15.27 15.96 -4.47
C SER A 503 14.93 17.01 -5.53
N PHE A 504 13.63 17.27 -5.76
CA PHE A 504 13.13 18.20 -6.76
C PHE A 504 12.14 19.21 -6.13
N PRO A 505 12.63 20.15 -5.31
CA PRO A 505 11.77 21.03 -4.50
C PRO A 505 10.83 21.93 -5.31
N ASP A 506 11.17 22.22 -6.57
CA ASP A 506 10.34 23.04 -7.48
C ASP A 506 9.14 22.28 -8.08
N TYR A 507 9.06 20.96 -7.86
CA TYR A 507 8.02 20.10 -8.43
C TYR A 507 7.17 19.48 -7.34
N GLN A 508 5.85 19.54 -7.48
CA GLN A 508 4.94 18.77 -6.64
C GLN A 508 4.85 17.32 -7.14
N VAL A 509 4.88 16.32 -6.26
CA VAL A 509 4.77 14.91 -6.68
C VAL A 509 3.32 14.40 -6.58
N VAL A 510 2.85 13.73 -7.63
CA VAL A 510 1.53 13.07 -7.70
C VAL A 510 1.71 11.61 -8.10
N ASN A 511 1.50 10.67 -7.18
CA ASN A 511 1.51 9.24 -7.45
C ASN A 511 0.14 8.79 -7.99
N PHE A 512 -0.09 9.05 -9.27
CA PHE A 512 -1.32 8.78 -10.02
C PHE A 512 -1.40 7.32 -10.51
N SER A 513 -1.12 6.37 -9.62
CA SER A 513 -1.17 4.93 -9.86
C SER A 513 -2.44 4.27 -9.32
N CYS A 514 -2.81 3.11 -9.87
CA CYS A 514 -4.02 2.35 -9.52
C CYS A 514 -3.74 0.83 -9.40
N SER A 515 -4.73 0.00 -9.02
CA SER A 515 -4.59 -1.45 -9.18
C SER A 515 -4.61 -1.85 -10.66
N TYR A 516 -3.91 -2.93 -11.01
CA TYR A 516 -4.04 -3.58 -12.31
C TYR A 516 -5.48 -3.90 -12.75
N ARG A 517 -6.44 -4.01 -11.81
CA ARG A 517 -7.87 -4.27 -12.08
C ARG A 517 -8.60 -3.09 -12.73
N TYR A 518 -8.12 -1.87 -12.50
CA TYR A 518 -8.67 -0.66 -13.11
C TYR A 518 -8.22 -0.51 -14.57
N GLY A 519 -6.97 -0.89 -14.85
CA GLY A 519 -6.34 -0.73 -16.15
C GLY A 519 -5.84 0.69 -16.39
N ILE A 520 -4.93 0.86 -17.35
CA ILE A 520 -4.27 2.16 -17.56
C ILE A 520 -5.06 3.12 -18.46
N ILE A 521 -5.93 2.62 -19.35
CA ILE A 521 -6.66 3.46 -20.33
C ILE A 521 -7.45 4.60 -19.67
N PRO A 522 -8.25 4.36 -18.60
CA PRO A 522 -8.95 5.46 -17.94
C PRO A 522 -7.97 6.49 -17.36
N LEU A 523 -6.83 6.05 -16.80
CA LEU A 523 -5.81 6.98 -16.30
C LEU A 523 -5.21 7.82 -17.43
N MET A 524 -5.06 7.25 -18.63
CA MET A 524 -4.57 7.97 -19.81
C MET A 524 -5.51 9.11 -20.21
N ASP A 525 -6.83 8.91 -20.17
CA ASP A 525 -7.81 9.96 -20.44
C ASP A 525 -7.73 11.08 -19.38
N LEU A 526 -7.66 10.70 -18.10
CA LEU A 526 -7.55 11.65 -17.00
C LEU A 526 -6.25 12.47 -17.09
N LEU A 527 -5.14 11.84 -17.49
CA LEU A 527 -3.88 12.53 -17.75
C LEU A 527 -3.99 13.47 -18.95
N GLU A 528 -4.57 13.00 -20.06
CA GLU A 528 -4.76 13.82 -21.25
C GLU A 528 -5.50 15.11 -20.89
N ASN A 529 -6.51 15.06 -20.02
CA ASN A 529 -7.30 16.24 -19.65
C ASN A 529 -6.62 17.13 -18.59
N ASN A 530 -5.81 16.58 -17.69
CA ASN A 530 -5.32 17.31 -16.51
C ASN A 530 -3.82 17.66 -16.52
N VAL A 531 -3.02 17.09 -17.42
CA VAL A 531 -1.61 17.46 -17.61
C VAL A 531 -1.50 18.83 -18.28
N ARG A 532 -0.50 19.61 -17.84
CA ARG A 532 -0.26 20.99 -18.25
C ARG A 532 1.24 21.26 -18.49
N GLU A 533 1.53 22.46 -18.97
CA GLU A 533 2.89 22.90 -19.27
C GLU A 533 3.83 22.75 -18.06
N GLY A 534 5.01 22.19 -18.29
CA GLY A 534 6.03 21.99 -17.26
C GLY A 534 5.83 20.76 -16.38
N ASP A 535 4.78 19.96 -16.59
CA ASP A 535 4.65 18.65 -15.94
C ASP A 535 5.66 17.65 -16.51
N ILE A 536 6.06 16.69 -15.66
CA ILE A 536 6.85 15.52 -16.03
C ILE A 536 6.00 14.29 -15.71
N VAL A 537 5.67 13.50 -16.72
CA VAL A 537 4.86 12.29 -16.59
C VAL A 537 5.76 11.07 -16.72
N ILE A 538 5.88 10.28 -15.66
CA ILE A 538 6.72 9.09 -15.62
C ILE A 538 5.83 7.85 -15.62
N PHE A 539 5.80 7.14 -16.74
CA PHE A 539 5.10 5.86 -16.86
C PHE A 539 5.99 4.73 -16.32
N ALA A 540 5.46 3.94 -15.39
CA ALA A 540 6.06 2.68 -14.95
C ALA A 540 4.99 1.57 -14.90
N PRO A 541 4.50 1.11 -16.07
CA PRO A 541 3.42 0.13 -16.13
C PRO A 541 3.87 -1.24 -15.62
N GLU A 542 3.09 -1.83 -14.72
CA GLU A 542 3.31 -3.21 -14.27
C GLU A 542 3.27 -4.19 -15.45
N TYR A 543 4.03 -5.29 -15.37
CA TYR A 543 4.18 -6.28 -16.44
C TYR A 543 2.93 -7.15 -16.68
N ILE A 544 1.81 -6.51 -17.02
CA ILE A 544 0.50 -7.12 -17.24
C ILE A 544 -0.25 -6.38 -18.37
N ASP A 545 -1.04 -7.11 -19.15
CA ASP A 545 -1.72 -6.59 -20.34
C ASP A 545 -2.55 -5.32 -20.10
N THR A 546 -3.24 -5.23 -18.96
CA THR A 546 -4.10 -4.08 -18.63
C THR A 546 -3.32 -2.79 -18.38
N MET A 547 -2.02 -2.90 -18.06
CA MET A 547 -1.11 -1.77 -17.83
C MET A 547 -0.31 -1.38 -19.08
N TYR A 548 -0.34 -2.21 -20.13
CA TYR A 548 0.23 -1.92 -21.45
C TYR A 548 -0.84 -1.49 -22.47
N ALA A 549 -2.05 -1.12 -22.00
CA ALA A 549 -3.18 -0.67 -22.82
C ALA A 549 -3.63 -1.66 -23.91
N ASN A 550 -3.39 -2.96 -23.71
CA ASN A 550 -3.69 -4.02 -24.69
C ASN A 550 -5.17 -4.40 -24.79
N SER A 551 -5.98 -4.04 -23.78
CA SER A 551 -7.41 -4.36 -23.73
C SER A 551 -8.21 -3.15 -23.23
N GLU A 552 -9.46 -3.03 -23.68
CA GLU A 552 -10.40 -2.00 -23.20
C GLU A 552 -10.60 -2.05 -21.67
N SER A 553 -10.85 -0.88 -21.09
CA SER A 553 -11.28 -0.66 -19.71
C SER A 553 -12.78 -0.85 -19.57
N GLY A 554 -13.21 -1.67 -18.62
CA GLY A 554 -14.61 -2.04 -18.48
C GLY A 554 -14.84 -3.20 -17.53
N SER A 555 -14.19 -3.19 -16.37
CA SER A 555 -14.41 -4.17 -15.31
C SER A 555 -15.40 -3.62 -14.27
N VAL A 556 -15.85 -4.48 -13.36
CA VAL A 556 -16.60 -4.02 -12.18
C VAL A 556 -15.73 -3.11 -11.31
N ALA A 557 -14.42 -3.38 -11.24
CA ALA A 557 -13.49 -2.59 -10.43
C ALA A 557 -13.46 -1.13 -10.87
N ASN A 558 -13.62 -0.81 -12.17
CA ASN A 558 -13.70 0.58 -12.60
C ASN A 558 -14.80 1.37 -11.86
N TRP A 559 -15.97 0.77 -11.62
CA TRP A 559 -17.05 1.40 -10.87
C TRP A 559 -16.79 1.48 -9.37
N GLU A 560 -16.09 0.48 -8.80
CA GLU A 560 -15.69 0.48 -7.39
C GLU A 560 -14.76 1.68 -7.10
N TYR A 561 -13.87 2.02 -8.04
CA TYR A 561 -12.98 3.19 -7.97
C TYR A 561 -13.74 4.52 -8.13
N LEU A 562 -14.71 4.56 -9.04
CA LEU A 562 -15.45 5.78 -9.38
C LEU A 562 -16.51 6.15 -8.33
N GLU A 563 -16.95 5.21 -7.48
CA GLU A 563 -18.00 5.47 -6.48
C GLU A 563 -17.68 6.65 -5.55
N SER A 564 -16.40 6.83 -5.24
CA SER A 564 -15.96 7.91 -4.35
C SER A 564 -16.01 9.28 -5.01
N ASN A 565 -16.01 9.34 -6.35
CA ASN A 565 -16.23 10.57 -7.09
C ASN A 565 -16.69 10.29 -8.53
N TYR A 566 -18.00 10.40 -8.79
CA TYR A 566 -18.53 10.18 -10.14
C TYR A 566 -18.16 11.27 -11.14
N ASP A 567 -17.74 12.46 -10.70
CA ASP A 567 -17.31 13.54 -11.60
C ASP A 567 -16.07 13.17 -12.43
N ILE A 568 -15.33 12.14 -12.03
CA ILE A 568 -14.22 11.57 -12.83
C ILE A 568 -14.72 11.12 -14.21
N LEU A 569 -15.98 10.68 -14.34
CA LEU A 569 -16.57 10.29 -15.62
C LEU A 569 -16.64 11.45 -16.63
N GLU A 570 -16.69 12.70 -16.18
CA GLU A 570 -16.67 13.88 -17.07
C GLU A 570 -15.32 14.06 -17.77
N GLU A 571 -14.27 13.48 -17.20
CA GLU A 571 -12.89 13.64 -17.63
C GLU A 571 -12.42 12.39 -18.40
N MET A 572 -13.31 11.43 -18.64
CA MET A 572 -13.04 10.19 -19.37
C MET A 572 -13.69 10.23 -20.75
N ASP A 573 -13.02 9.70 -21.77
CA ASP A 573 -13.66 9.50 -23.08
C ASP A 573 -14.46 8.20 -23.07
N LEU A 574 -15.79 8.32 -22.95
CA LEU A 574 -16.65 7.13 -22.94
C LEU A 574 -16.58 6.34 -24.27
N LYS A 575 -16.06 6.91 -25.37
CA LYS A 575 -15.86 6.16 -26.62
C LYS A 575 -14.76 5.11 -26.48
N GLU A 576 -13.70 5.41 -25.74
CA GLU A 576 -12.61 4.46 -25.41
C GLU A 576 -13.00 3.55 -24.24
N ASN A 577 -13.97 3.97 -23.41
CA ASN A 577 -14.40 3.26 -22.20
C ASN A 577 -15.83 2.69 -22.29
N ARG A 578 -16.31 2.38 -23.51
CA ARG A 578 -17.72 1.94 -23.73
C ARG A 578 -18.12 0.71 -22.92
N SER A 579 -17.16 -0.17 -22.61
CA SER A 579 -17.44 -1.38 -21.85
C SER A 579 -17.78 -1.11 -20.37
N LEU A 580 -17.52 0.10 -19.84
CA LEU A 580 -17.99 0.53 -18.51
C LEU A 580 -19.51 0.41 -18.37
N LEU A 581 -20.27 0.79 -19.40
CA LEU A 581 -21.73 0.66 -19.36
C LEU A 581 -22.08 -0.77 -18.97
N GLY A 582 -21.57 -1.75 -19.73
CA GLY A 582 -21.87 -3.18 -19.55
C GLY A 582 -21.61 -3.74 -18.15
N THR A 583 -20.76 -3.10 -17.34
CA THR A 583 -20.44 -3.52 -15.97
C THR A 583 -21.17 -2.75 -14.88
N PHE A 584 -21.94 -1.71 -15.21
CA PHE A 584 -22.64 -0.88 -14.22
C PHE A 584 -23.65 -1.67 -13.38
N VAL A 585 -24.52 -2.47 -13.99
CA VAL A 585 -25.47 -3.32 -13.25
C VAL A 585 -24.76 -4.42 -12.43
N PRO A 586 -23.78 -5.15 -12.98
CA PRO A 586 -22.93 -6.04 -12.19
C PRO A 586 -22.34 -5.37 -10.94
N TYR A 587 -21.81 -4.15 -11.07
CA TYR A 587 -21.34 -3.33 -9.97
C TYR A 587 -22.44 -3.05 -8.94
N LEU A 588 -23.59 -2.50 -9.36
CA LEU A 588 -24.70 -2.20 -8.44
C LEU A 588 -25.22 -3.45 -7.70
N ASN A 589 -25.17 -4.61 -8.33
CA ASN A 589 -25.53 -5.89 -7.71
C ASN A 589 -24.48 -6.36 -6.68
N GLY A 590 -23.21 -6.02 -6.87
CA GLY A 590 -22.15 -6.17 -5.88
C GLY A 590 -22.38 -5.23 -4.69
N LYS A 591 -22.46 -3.93 -4.97
CA LYS A 591 -22.70 -2.85 -4.00
C LYS A 591 -23.84 -3.14 -3.02
N ARG A 592 -25.00 -3.59 -3.52
CA ARG A 592 -26.19 -3.89 -2.68
C ARG A 592 -26.02 -5.04 -1.68
N LYS A 593 -24.97 -5.85 -1.81
CA LYS A 593 -24.67 -6.96 -0.89
C LYS A 593 -23.75 -6.53 0.25
N ILE A 594 -23.17 -5.34 0.16
CA ILE A 594 -22.18 -4.84 1.09
C ILE A 594 -22.89 -4.01 2.16
N ILE A 595 -22.46 -4.17 3.41
CA ILE A 595 -23.00 -3.41 4.54
C ILE A 595 -22.32 -2.03 4.53
N PRO A 596 -23.07 -0.92 4.40
CA PRO A 596 -22.50 0.42 4.42
C PRO A 596 -21.69 0.70 5.70
N GLY A 597 -20.59 1.45 5.56
CA GLY A 597 -19.74 1.84 6.68
C GLY A 597 -18.79 0.74 7.19
N LYS A 598 -18.65 -0.37 6.46
CA LYS A 598 -17.69 -1.44 6.78
C LYS A 598 -16.71 -1.62 5.62
N SER A 599 -15.41 -1.50 5.92
CA SER A 599 -14.34 -1.83 4.97
C SER A 599 -14.49 -3.25 4.43
N ILE A 600 -14.30 -3.42 3.12
CA ILE A 600 -14.38 -4.73 2.46
C ILE A 600 -13.04 -5.46 2.63
N ASN A 601 -11.94 -4.69 2.75
CA ASN A 601 -10.63 -5.23 3.11
C ASN A 601 -10.31 -5.04 4.61
N SER A 602 -9.86 -6.11 5.27
CA SER A 602 -9.43 -6.04 6.67
C SER A 602 -7.96 -5.67 6.84
N LYS A 603 -7.17 -5.65 5.77
CA LYS A 603 -5.74 -5.29 5.81
C LYS A 603 -5.58 -3.79 5.64
N ALA A 604 -4.89 -3.15 6.59
CA ALA A 604 -4.53 -1.74 6.53
C ALA A 604 -3.80 -1.34 5.23
N ALA A 605 -2.92 -2.21 4.71
CA ALA A 605 -2.20 -1.98 3.45
C ALA A 605 -3.11 -1.87 2.21
N TYR A 606 -4.40 -2.16 2.35
CA TYR A 606 -5.39 -2.05 1.28
C TYR A 606 -6.57 -1.15 1.68
N SER A 607 -6.33 -0.16 2.53
CA SER A 607 -7.28 0.91 2.82
C SER A 607 -6.86 2.22 2.14
N ARG A 608 -7.85 3.08 1.87
CA ARG A 608 -7.65 4.47 1.43
C ARG A 608 -6.85 5.27 2.46
N SER A 609 -7.14 5.07 3.74
CA SER A 609 -6.47 5.71 4.88
C SER A 609 -4.99 5.33 5.04
N GLY A 610 -4.57 4.22 4.42
CA GLY A 610 -3.20 3.76 4.39
C GLY A 610 -2.30 4.56 3.43
N MET A 611 -2.85 5.52 2.68
CA MET A 611 -2.09 6.35 1.74
C MET A 611 -1.69 7.71 2.34
N ASN A 612 -0.56 8.25 1.88
CA ASN A 612 -0.18 9.63 2.13
C ASN A 612 -0.84 10.57 1.11
N PHE A 613 -0.61 11.86 1.29
CA PHE A 613 -1.17 12.91 0.46
C PHE A 613 -0.75 12.83 -1.02
N GLN A 614 0.44 12.31 -1.32
CA GLN A 614 0.93 12.12 -2.69
C GLN A 614 0.33 10.89 -3.37
N GLY A 615 -0.29 9.97 -2.63
CA GLY A 615 -0.88 8.74 -3.13
C GLY A 615 0.00 7.49 -3.00
N ASP A 616 1.05 7.54 -2.18
CA ASP A 616 1.85 6.38 -1.81
C ASP A 616 1.20 5.63 -0.66
N LEU A 617 1.34 4.30 -0.64
CA LEU A 617 0.98 3.49 0.51
C LEU A 617 2.08 3.54 1.56
N ILE A 618 1.72 3.95 2.77
CA ILE A 618 2.66 4.24 3.87
C ILE A 618 2.50 3.33 5.09
N THR A 619 1.58 2.37 5.05
CA THR A 619 1.41 1.40 6.15
C THR A 619 2.63 0.49 6.29
N VAL A 620 2.97 0.08 7.53
CA VAL A 620 4.02 -0.91 7.79
C VAL A 620 3.75 -2.21 7.02
N ARG A 621 4.78 -2.72 6.34
CA ARG A 621 4.70 -3.87 5.42
C ARG A 621 5.93 -4.74 5.57
N ASN A 622 5.79 -5.85 6.29
CA ASN A 622 6.88 -6.82 6.49
C ASN A 622 7.06 -7.75 5.29
N PRO A 623 8.28 -8.21 5.00
CA PRO A 623 8.51 -9.13 3.88
C PRO A 623 7.68 -10.42 4.03
N GLY A 624 6.96 -10.81 2.99
CA GLY A 624 6.08 -11.99 2.99
C GLY A 624 6.51 -13.10 2.03
N GLY A 625 7.72 -12.98 1.47
CA GLY A 625 8.28 -13.88 0.46
C GLY A 625 8.69 -15.28 0.95
N PRO A 626 9.24 -16.12 0.05
CA PRO A 626 9.74 -15.76 -1.28
C PRO A 626 8.66 -15.75 -2.37
N PHE A 627 8.76 -14.80 -3.29
CA PHE A 627 7.95 -14.67 -4.50
C PHE A 627 8.74 -15.09 -5.74
N LYS A 628 8.00 -15.43 -6.80
CA LYS A 628 8.60 -15.78 -8.09
C LYS A 628 8.93 -14.52 -8.89
N ALA A 629 9.99 -14.61 -9.68
CA ALA A 629 10.35 -13.61 -10.65
C ALA A 629 9.20 -13.29 -11.60
N SER A 630 8.91 -11.99 -11.75
CA SER A 630 7.97 -11.45 -12.72
C SER A 630 8.74 -10.68 -13.77
N LEU A 631 9.29 -11.40 -14.76
CA LEU A 631 10.02 -10.79 -15.87
C LEU A 631 9.05 -10.43 -17.00
N PRO A 632 9.21 -9.25 -17.64
CA PRO A 632 8.38 -8.87 -18.77
C PRO A 632 8.61 -9.77 -19.98
N SER A 633 7.53 -10.03 -20.74
CA SER A 633 7.59 -10.66 -22.05
C SER A 633 7.44 -9.61 -23.14
N GLU A 634 8.15 -9.76 -24.25
CA GLU A 634 7.96 -8.96 -25.48
C GLU A 634 6.50 -8.92 -25.97
N LYS A 635 5.68 -9.92 -25.60
CA LYS A 635 4.26 -10.00 -25.96
C LYS A 635 3.42 -8.89 -25.35
N LEU A 636 3.87 -8.30 -24.24
CA LEU A 636 3.20 -7.16 -23.62
C LEU A 636 3.24 -5.92 -24.54
N VAL A 637 4.28 -5.80 -25.37
CA VAL A 637 4.49 -4.67 -26.27
C VAL A 637 3.78 -4.94 -27.60
N THR A 638 2.53 -4.52 -27.69
CA THR A 638 1.71 -4.66 -28.90
C THR A 638 1.60 -3.34 -29.68
N SER A 639 1.22 -3.41 -30.96
CA SER A 639 0.97 -2.19 -31.75
C SER A 639 -0.18 -1.37 -31.20
N VAL A 640 -1.26 -2.03 -30.77
CA VAL A 640 -2.44 -1.37 -30.20
C VAL A 640 -2.06 -0.61 -28.93
N GLY A 641 -1.34 -1.24 -28.01
CA GLY A 641 -0.90 -0.60 -26.76
C GLY A 641 0.05 0.57 -27.02
N MET A 642 1.07 0.37 -27.86
CA MET A 642 2.08 1.40 -28.13
C MET A 642 1.53 2.57 -28.95
N GLU A 643 0.61 2.34 -29.87
CA GLU A 643 -0.10 3.42 -30.59
C GLU A 643 -0.85 4.33 -29.61
N ARG A 644 -1.50 3.76 -28.58
CA ARG A 644 -2.16 4.54 -27.52
C ARG A 644 -1.16 5.34 -26.69
N PHE A 645 -0.08 4.71 -26.23
CA PHE A 645 0.97 5.41 -25.46
C PHE A 645 1.60 6.55 -26.27
N ASN A 646 1.98 6.29 -27.52
CA ASN A 646 2.61 7.28 -28.39
C ASN A 646 1.66 8.46 -28.67
N SER A 647 0.37 8.16 -28.95
CA SER A 647 -0.66 9.18 -29.15
C SER A 647 -0.82 10.06 -27.91
N LEU A 648 -0.93 9.47 -26.72
CA LEU A 648 -0.99 10.23 -25.47
C LEU A 648 0.26 11.09 -25.29
N CYS A 649 1.46 10.49 -25.36
CA CYS A 649 2.71 11.22 -25.14
C CYS A 649 2.86 12.39 -26.11
N TYR A 650 2.52 12.22 -27.39
CA TYR A 650 2.49 13.31 -28.36
C TYR A 650 1.56 14.46 -27.93
N LYS A 651 0.34 14.15 -27.46
CA LYS A 651 -0.59 15.17 -26.96
C LYS A 651 -0.07 15.86 -25.71
N LEU A 652 0.54 15.12 -24.77
CA LEU A 652 1.12 15.69 -23.56
C LEU A 652 2.31 16.62 -23.87
N ASN A 653 3.21 16.23 -24.78
CA ASN A 653 4.32 17.09 -25.22
C ASN A 653 3.82 18.36 -25.92
N ASN A 654 2.74 18.28 -26.71
CA ASN A 654 2.13 19.47 -27.32
C ASN A 654 1.54 20.44 -26.28
N LYS A 655 1.26 19.97 -25.06
CA LYS A 655 0.88 20.82 -23.92
C LYS A 655 2.09 21.37 -23.16
N GLY A 656 3.32 21.04 -23.57
CA GLY A 656 4.56 21.45 -22.92
C GLY A 656 4.94 20.59 -21.72
N ALA A 657 4.38 19.38 -21.58
CA ALA A 657 4.83 18.38 -20.60
C ALA A 657 5.94 17.51 -21.17
N SER A 658 6.75 16.88 -20.32
CA SER A 658 7.72 15.85 -20.74
C SER A 658 7.23 14.47 -20.32
N CYS A 659 7.39 13.47 -21.18
CA CYS A 659 7.05 12.09 -20.86
C CYS A 659 8.30 11.22 -20.74
N CYS A 660 8.33 10.38 -19.71
CA CYS A 660 9.39 9.42 -19.46
C CYS A 660 8.79 8.01 -19.26
N PHE A 661 9.56 6.99 -19.62
CA PHE A 661 9.24 5.59 -19.39
C PHE A 661 10.28 4.97 -18.46
N SER A 662 9.81 4.41 -17.34
CA SER A 662 10.59 3.67 -16.35
C SER A 662 9.94 2.30 -16.08
N PHE A 663 10.47 1.55 -15.11
CA PHE A 663 10.10 0.15 -14.90
C PHE A 663 9.66 -0.17 -13.45
N PRO A 664 8.74 -1.13 -13.28
CA PRO A 664 8.39 -1.69 -11.97
C PRO A 664 9.55 -2.57 -11.42
N PRO A 665 9.57 -2.86 -10.11
CA PRO A 665 10.58 -3.72 -9.51
C PRO A 665 10.51 -5.15 -10.05
N ILE A 666 11.67 -5.82 -10.06
CA ILE A 666 11.81 -7.24 -10.42
C ILE A 666 12.29 -8.01 -9.19
N CYS A 667 11.43 -8.87 -8.65
CA CYS A 667 11.76 -9.76 -7.54
C CYS A 667 12.59 -10.95 -8.02
N ILE A 668 13.87 -11.03 -7.65
CA ILE A 668 14.71 -12.21 -7.97
C ILE A 668 15.68 -12.53 -6.83
N ASP A 669 15.69 -13.78 -6.39
CA ASP A 669 16.76 -14.31 -5.54
C ASP A 669 17.84 -14.97 -6.41
N GLY A 670 19.09 -14.53 -6.22
CA GLY A 670 20.26 -15.16 -6.83
C GLY A 670 20.47 -14.86 -8.32
N MET A 671 19.82 -13.83 -8.86
CA MET A 671 20.05 -13.35 -10.23
C MET A 671 20.66 -11.93 -10.21
N SER A 672 21.70 -11.71 -11.01
CA SER A 672 22.38 -10.42 -11.11
C SER A 672 21.65 -9.42 -12.01
N LYS A 673 22.03 -8.15 -11.95
CA LYS A 673 21.54 -7.11 -12.88
C LYS A 673 21.76 -7.53 -14.34
N GLU A 674 22.94 -8.06 -14.65
CA GLU A 674 23.32 -8.48 -16.00
C GLU A 674 22.45 -9.63 -16.52
N GLU A 675 22.11 -10.59 -15.65
CA GLU A 675 21.23 -11.70 -16.00
C GLU A 675 19.80 -11.24 -16.23
N ALA A 676 19.30 -10.28 -15.43
CA ALA A 676 17.99 -9.68 -15.65
C ALA A 676 17.94 -8.84 -16.94
N ASP A 677 18.95 -8.02 -17.20
CA ASP A 677 19.08 -7.26 -18.45
C ASP A 677 19.16 -8.19 -19.67
N LEU A 678 19.89 -9.31 -19.56
CA LEU A 678 19.93 -10.32 -20.61
C LEU A 678 18.56 -10.98 -20.83
N SER A 679 17.85 -11.30 -19.76
CA SER A 679 16.55 -11.99 -19.80
C SER A 679 15.41 -11.09 -20.31
N THR A 680 15.55 -9.76 -20.15
CA THR A 680 14.55 -8.76 -20.57
C THR A 680 14.89 -8.08 -21.90
N ARG A 681 16.03 -8.41 -22.52
CA ARG A 681 16.53 -7.78 -23.74
C ARG A 681 15.51 -7.76 -24.88
N SER A 682 14.85 -8.88 -25.16
CA SER A 682 13.86 -8.93 -26.25
C SER A 682 12.66 -8.02 -26.00
N PHE A 683 12.24 -7.89 -24.73
CA PHE A 683 11.20 -6.95 -24.34
C PHE A 683 11.68 -5.49 -24.53
N CYS A 684 12.89 -5.15 -24.08
CA CYS A 684 13.46 -3.80 -24.24
C CYS A 684 13.67 -3.42 -25.71
N ASP A 685 14.18 -4.34 -26.53
CA ASP A 685 14.37 -4.14 -27.97
C ASP A 685 13.00 -3.89 -28.63
N ARG A 686 11.98 -4.67 -28.25
CA ARG A 686 10.63 -4.51 -28.79
C ARG A 686 10.01 -3.19 -28.37
N LEU A 687 10.12 -2.81 -27.09
CA LEU A 687 9.64 -1.52 -26.58
C LEU A 687 10.31 -0.37 -27.32
N SER A 688 11.65 -0.36 -27.41
CA SER A 688 12.41 0.69 -28.07
C SER A 688 12.10 0.82 -29.57
N SER A 689 11.69 -0.27 -30.22
CA SER A 689 11.31 -0.25 -31.63
C SER A 689 9.90 0.30 -31.89
N MET A 690 9.06 0.41 -30.86
CA MET A 690 7.64 0.75 -30.99
C MET A 690 7.22 2.00 -30.22
N LEU A 691 7.87 2.29 -29.09
CA LEU A 691 7.68 3.52 -28.34
C LEU A 691 8.34 4.67 -29.11
N ASP A 692 7.60 5.76 -29.29
CA ASP A 692 8.12 6.99 -29.86
C ASP A 692 9.02 7.69 -28.83
N THR A 693 10.33 7.44 -28.93
CA THR A 693 11.31 7.95 -27.98
C THR A 693 11.62 9.44 -28.14
N GLU A 694 11.13 10.09 -29.21
CA GLU A 694 11.17 11.55 -29.32
C GLU A 694 10.14 12.20 -28.39
N ASN A 695 8.98 11.53 -28.21
CA ASN A 695 7.91 11.99 -27.35
C ASN A 695 7.90 11.32 -25.96
N CYS A 696 8.59 10.21 -25.75
CA CYS A 696 8.66 9.53 -24.46
C CYS A 696 10.04 8.92 -24.21
N GLN A 697 10.85 9.57 -23.38
CA GLN A 697 12.22 9.12 -23.11
C GLN A 697 12.23 7.88 -22.21
N ILE A 698 12.88 6.80 -22.63
CA ILE A 698 13.17 5.66 -21.74
C ILE A 698 14.33 6.06 -20.83
N ILE A 699 14.09 6.19 -19.53
CA ILE A 699 15.08 6.73 -18.56
C ILE A 699 15.82 5.66 -17.76
N SER A 700 15.46 4.39 -17.91
CA SER A 700 16.02 3.29 -17.11
C SER A 700 15.98 1.94 -17.86
N THR A 701 16.35 0.83 -17.21
CA THR A 701 16.15 -0.54 -17.72
C THR A 701 15.50 -1.43 -16.65
N PRO A 702 14.85 -2.55 -17.03
CA PRO A 702 14.33 -3.51 -16.05
C PRO A 702 15.41 -4.00 -15.06
N GLY A 703 16.66 -4.21 -15.51
CA GLY A 703 17.77 -4.62 -14.65
C GLY A 703 18.13 -3.61 -13.56
N THR A 704 17.88 -2.32 -13.76
CA THR A 704 18.06 -1.29 -12.71
C THR A 704 17.23 -1.59 -11.47
N TYR A 705 16.03 -2.15 -11.63
CA TYR A 705 15.07 -2.37 -10.56
C TYR A 705 14.99 -3.82 -10.06
N VAL A 706 16.06 -4.58 -10.28
CA VAL A 706 16.26 -5.89 -9.64
C VAL A 706 16.42 -5.74 -8.12
N MET A 707 15.65 -6.53 -7.38
CA MET A 707 15.63 -6.51 -5.91
C MET A 707 15.47 -7.93 -5.34
N SER A 708 16.10 -8.20 -4.20
CA SER A 708 15.99 -9.48 -3.48
C SER A 708 14.60 -9.65 -2.85
N ASN A 709 14.23 -10.89 -2.55
CA ASN A 709 12.91 -11.20 -1.95
C ASN A 709 12.61 -10.46 -0.65
N GLY A 710 13.65 -10.08 0.12
CA GLY A 710 13.51 -9.35 1.38
C GLY A 710 12.84 -7.99 1.24
N TYR A 711 12.80 -7.41 0.03
CA TYR A 711 12.18 -6.11 -0.21
C TYR A 711 10.72 -6.18 -0.67
N PHE A 712 10.12 -7.37 -0.75
CA PHE A 712 8.76 -7.56 -1.23
C PHE A 712 7.79 -7.92 -0.11
N TYR A 713 6.64 -7.24 -0.09
CA TYR A 713 5.61 -7.36 0.94
C TYR A 713 4.76 -8.62 0.76
N ASP A 714 3.80 -8.63 -0.15
CA ASP A 714 2.82 -9.73 -0.27
C ASP A 714 2.77 -10.36 -1.67
N ASN A 715 3.48 -9.77 -2.63
CA ASN A 715 3.69 -10.30 -3.97
C ASN A 715 4.91 -9.65 -4.64
N ALA A 716 5.26 -10.12 -5.85
CA ALA A 716 6.44 -9.69 -6.61
C ALA A 716 6.36 -8.28 -7.23
N SER A 717 5.27 -7.52 -7.00
CA SER A 717 5.14 -6.11 -7.40
C SER A 717 5.14 -5.16 -6.21
N HIS A 718 4.77 -5.63 -5.02
CA HIS A 718 4.56 -4.78 -3.85
C HIS A 718 5.80 -4.77 -2.96
N LEU A 719 6.38 -3.59 -2.77
CA LEU A 719 7.57 -3.44 -1.94
C LEU A 719 7.23 -3.22 -0.46
N THR A 720 8.16 -3.60 0.40
CA THR A 720 8.26 -3.09 1.77
C THR A 720 8.58 -1.59 1.74
N ILE A 721 8.54 -0.93 2.89
CA ILE A 721 8.90 0.49 2.99
C ILE A 721 10.37 0.72 2.60
N GLU A 722 11.27 -0.14 3.09
CA GLU A 722 12.68 -0.13 2.71
C GLU A 722 12.87 -0.37 1.21
N GLY A 723 12.16 -1.35 0.64
CA GLY A 723 12.19 -1.61 -0.79
C GLY A 723 11.74 -0.40 -1.62
N ALA A 724 10.65 0.25 -1.19
CA ALA A 724 10.14 1.46 -1.85
C ALA A 724 11.16 2.60 -1.83
N ALA A 725 11.87 2.80 -0.72
CA ALA A 725 12.93 3.80 -0.61
C ALA A 725 14.11 3.53 -1.55
N ILE A 726 14.62 2.30 -1.56
CA ILE A 726 15.72 1.89 -2.45
C ILE A 726 15.34 2.11 -3.91
N ARG A 727 14.14 1.67 -4.31
CA ARG A 727 13.64 1.90 -5.67
C ARG A 727 13.50 3.39 -5.99
N THR A 728 13.05 4.18 -5.03
CA THR A 728 12.88 5.63 -5.21
C THR A 728 14.21 6.33 -5.42
N GLY A 729 15.25 5.98 -4.66
CA GLY A 729 16.61 6.50 -4.87
C GLY A 729 17.10 6.25 -6.29
N LYS A 730 16.92 5.02 -6.80
CA LYS A 730 17.26 4.67 -8.19
C LYS A 730 16.48 5.49 -9.22
N LEU A 731 15.18 5.72 -8.98
CA LEU A 731 14.36 6.54 -9.87
C LEU A 731 14.81 8.02 -9.88
N ILE A 732 15.21 8.57 -8.73
CA ILE A 732 15.77 9.92 -8.63
C ILE A 732 17.06 10.03 -9.45
N ASP A 733 17.95 9.02 -9.35
CA ASP A 733 19.17 8.95 -10.16
C ASP A 733 18.85 8.91 -11.67
N ASP A 734 17.87 8.10 -12.07
CA ASP A 734 17.42 7.99 -13.46
C ASP A 734 16.84 9.33 -13.98
N ILE A 735 16.03 10.04 -13.17
CA ILE A 735 15.50 11.36 -13.50
C ILE A 735 16.65 12.36 -13.70
N ASN A 736 17.61 12.41 -12.78
CA ASN A 736 18.78 13.28 -12.91
C ASN A 736 19.62 12.96 -14.16
N ALA A 737 19.87 11.68 -14.42
CA ALA A 737 20.65 11.23 -15.58
C ALA A 737 19.94 11.49 -16.91
N SER A 738 18.61 11.52 -16.92
CA SER A 738 17.82 11.75 -18.14
C SER A 738 17.93 13.18 -18.70
N GLY A 739 18.23 14.17 -17.83
CA GLY A 739 18.22 15.58 -18.18
C GLY A 739 16.83 16.20 -18.38
N VAL A 740 15.76 15.49 -18.01
CA VAL A 740 14.37 15.98 -18.13
C VAL A 740 14.09 17.15 -17.18
N ILE A 741 14.77 17.19 -16.03
CA ILE A 741 14.82 18.35 -15.15
C ILE A 741 16.17 19.03 -15.39
N GLN A 742 16.14 20.23 -15.94
CA GLN A 742 17.34 21.06 -16.11
C GLN A 742 17.53 21.93 -14.86
N GLU A 743 18.77 21.99 -14.36
CA GLU A 743 19.20 22.85 -13.24
C GLU A 743 18.99 24.35 -13.49
#